data_AF-A0A7U2RBP9-F1
#
_entry.id   AF-A0A7U2RBP9-F1
#
_cell.length_a   1.000
_cell.length_b   1.000
_cell.length_c   1.000
_cell.angle_alpha   90.00
_cell.angle_beta   90.00
_cell.angle_gamma   90.00
#
_symmetry.space_group_name_H-M   'P 1'
#
loop_
_entity.id
_entity.type
_entity.pdbx_description
1 polymer ?
#
loop_
_entity_poly.entity_id
_entity_poly.type
_entity_poly.pdbx_seq_one_letter_code
_entity_poly.pdbx_strand_id
1 'polypeptide(L)'
;MCYTANYKDDKKFPSLISRIFREFIDKKVQIDCNVLFEKIPFLSPVKIIELLREPYYWNIYTADKENRKEVVWKIFEEYNALFKNQKGSEIHSKILNSAMFSMRENEEWRFLNFFENWNPENFIESDWKEIVKEDKVYPPLAIKALKKAFEQIKLGNQFNDLTKLIIAYKTAIVKFPKDIWLKREYAILLAKNNESEEAIKIYKNLVLELGDQSYVWHEFALLFSDENLDLAIGMLSMAIKLQKDENFLGTTRLDLADKLIKLNKLEKAKIELNTYQEYRLANSKNVSEQFNVLAVFVKEIEPQKKDNLDFYYDQILQAESFAYQDIKWSELVFIEKWKNDKNKEKLSFTDSNILNISISTNRFPQLKNIEVGQTIKFKLHNKLVEDKIKLHHFKQEYFPLLVEISDKPKWSSLEDCIAVVDYINIEKNIVHAISNDNMEIFFPMENLSLRKGDFIRAKKLQKKIREEIRIDLKDITKVNKEDVVNNFISHLAVIDSINVDKQLFHYVVNNRIHGIIKFDETQLRPQEGDFIQIRLVHKLDKKQNRIIFKAIEINTTEESTATLRKDISGLLKLKFKQYGSTVDWEDLYEEDEENLKPSFGFIGDYYVPKEIIEHSKIDRNCDVEAKVVFSGEKWKVYELNKKHIG
;
A
#
# COMPACT_ATOMS: atom_id res chain seq x y z
N MET A 1 -25.18 38.72 -46.51
CA MET A 1 -26.26 37.93 -47.15
C MET A 1 -25.82 36.53 -47.61
N CYS A 2 -24.56 36.27 -47.96
CA CYS A 2 -24.16 34.96 -48.55
C CYS A 2 -23.91 33.81 -47.56
N TYR A 3 -23.74 34.10 -46.26
CA TYR A 3 -23.32 33.13 -45.25
C TYR A 3 -24.39 32.73 -44.21
N THR A 4 -25.38 33.59 -43.96
CA THR A 4 -26.47 33.29 -43.02
C THR A 4 -27.46 32.33 -43.65
N ALA A 5 -27.91 31.33 -42.89
CA ALA A 5 -29.03 30.48 -43.31
C ALA A 5 -30.29 31.34 -43.44
N ASN A 6 -31.00 31.20 -44.55
CA ASN A 6 -32.23 31.96 -44.78
C ASN A 6 -33.41 31.15 -44.24
N TYR A 7 -34.33 31.83 -43.55
CA TYR A 7 -35.58 31.25 -43.09
C TYR A 7 -36.71 31.74 -43.99
N LYS A 8 -37.45 30.81 -44.58
CA LYS A 8 -38.69 31.10 -45.31
C LYS A 8 -39.68 29.98 -45.01
N ASP A 9 -40.88 30.35 -44.55
CA ASP A 9 -41.97 29.42 -44.24
C ASP A 9 -41.54 28.28 -43.27
N ASP A 10 -40.88 28.64 -42.16
CA ASP A 10 -40.28 27.73 -41.15
C ASP A 10 -39.26 26.71 -41.69
N LYS A 11 -38.87 26.81 -42.96
CA LYS A 11 -37.83 25.99 -43.57
C LYS A 11 -36.51 26.75 -43.58
N LYS A 12 -35.48 26.12 -43.01
CA LYS A 12 -34.11 26.61 -42.99
C LYS A 12 -33.41 26.24 -44.31
N PHE A 13 -33.05 27.25 -45.09
CA PHE A 13 -32.30 27.07 -46.34
C PHE A 13 -30.78 27.16 -46.09
N PRO A 14 -29.98 26.25 -46.66
CA PRO A 14 -28.52 26.35 -46.61
C PRO A 14 -28.03 27.68 -47.18
N SER A 15 -26.92 28.18 -46.64
CA SER A 15 -26.30 29.42 -47.15
C SER A 15 -25.90 29.27 -48.61
N LEU A 16 -25.74 30.40 -49.33
CA LEU A 16 -25.29 30.35 -50.73
C LEU A 16 -23.93 29.65 -50.85
N ILE A 17 -23.00 29.89 -49.92
CA ILE A 17 -21.68 29.25 -49.90
C ILE A 17 -21.81 27.74 -49.70
N SER A 18 -22.66 27.28 -48.77
CA SER A 18 -22.92 25.85 -48.58
C SER A 18 -23.42 25.17 -49.87
N ARG A 19 -24.32 25.85 -50.61
CA ARG A 19 -24.82 25.34 -51.90
C ARG A 19 -23.74 25.32 -52.99
N ILE A 20 -22.88 26.35 -53.06
CA ILE A 20 -21.76 26.39 -54.01
C ILE A 20 -20.78 25.25 -53.72
N PHE A 21 -20.41 25.05 -52.46
CA PHE A 21 -19.50 23.96 -52.07
C PHE A 21 -20.10 22.59 -52.36
N ARG A 22 -21.40 22.40 -52.16
CA ARG A 22 -22.10 21.18 -52.59
C ARG A 22 -21.95 20.94 -54.08
N GLU A 23 -22.19 21.95 -54.92
CA GLU A 23 -21.98 21.84 -56.37
C GLU A 23 -20.53 21.51 -56.75
N PHE A 24 -19.54 22.04 -56.02
CA PHE A 24 -18.13 21.70 -56.24
C PHE A 24 -17.85 20.22 -55.99
N ILE A 25 -18.39 19.68 -54.88
CA ILE A 25 -18.24 18.26 -54.55
C ILE A 25 -18.98 17.37 -55.56
N ASP A 26 -20.25 17.67 -55.85
CA ASP A 26 -21.09 16.84 -56.72
C ASP A 26 -20.56 16.80 -58.17
N LYS A 27 -19.97 17.91 -58.64
CA LYS A 27 -19.33 17.99 -59.96
C LYS A 27 -17.85 17.61 -59.96
N LYS A 28 -17.31 17.15 -58.83
CA LYS A 28 -15.91 16.72 -58.67
C LYS A 28 -14.90 17.78 -59.14
N VAL A 29 -15.18 19.04 -58.81
CA VAL A 29 -14.24 20.14 -59.06
C VAL A 29 -12.96 19.89 -58.26
N GLN A 30 -11.80 20.14 -58.85
CA GLN A 30 -10.53 20.07 -58.13
C GLN A 30 -10.47 21.21 -57.11
N ILE A 31 -10.40 20.86 -55.82
CA ILE A 31 -10.43 21.82 -54.72
C ILE A 31 -9.07 21.87 -54.05
N ASP A 32 -8.50 23.07 -53.96
CA ASP A 32 -7.41 23.38 -53.04
C ASP A 32 -7.98 24.20 -51.87
N CYS A 33 -7.94 23.62 -50.67
CA CYS A 33 -8.45 24.27 -49.47
C CYS A 33 -7.69 25.57 -49.15
N ASN A 34 -6.39 25.66 -49.44
CA ASN A 34 -5.59 26.85 -49.16
C ASN A 34 -6.06 28.03 -50.02
N VAL A 35 -6.36 27.77 -51.30
CA VAL A 35 -6.93 28.78 -52.19
C VAL A 35 -8.28 29.27 -51.66
N LEU A 36 -9.13 28.36 -51.16
CA LEU A 36 -10.41 28.75 -50.58
C LEU A 36 -10.25 29.58 -49.29
N PHE A 37 -9.26 29.28 -48.46
CA PHE A 37 -8.95 30.07 -47.26
C PHE A 37 -8.55 31.50 -47.61
N GLU A 38 -7.75 31.69 -48.66
CA GLU A 38 -7.35 33.02 -49.14
C GLU A 38 -8.50 33.78 -49.81
N LYS A 39 -9.30 33.09 -50.63
CA LYS A 39 -10.36 33.72 -51.44
C LYS A 39 -11.64 33.98 -50.67
N ILE A 40 -11.83 33.35 -49.51
CA ILE A 40 -13.02 33.48 -48.66
C ILE A 40 -12.60 33.92 -47.25
N PRO A 41 -11.95 35.10 -47.09
CA PRO A 41 -11.31 35.49 -45.83
C PRO A 41 -12.31 35.82 -44.71
N PHE A 42 -13.58 36.01 -45.04
CA PHE A 42 -14.64 36.26 -44.06
C PHE A 42 -15.16 34.98 -43.38
N LEU A 43 -14.68 33.79 -43.79
CA LEU A 43 -14.90 32.52 -43.09
C LEU A 43 -13.58 32.01 -42.53
N SER A 44 -13.63 31.49 -41.30
CA SER A 44 -12.46 30.79 -40.77
C SER A 44 -12.16 29.52 -41.59
N PRO A 45 -10.89 29.11 -41.70
CA PRO A 45 -10.53 27.86 -42.36
C PRO A 45 -11.32 26.65 -41.85
N VAL A 46 -11.54 26.57 -40.53
CA VAL A 46 -12.36 25.53 -39.90
C VAL A 46 -13.78 25.50 -40.48
N LYS A 47 -14.41 26.67 -40.64
CA LYS A 47 -15.77 26.75 -41.16
C LYS A 47 -15.85 26.38 -42.65
N ILE A 48 -14.86 26.78 -43.44
CA ILE A 48 -14.76 26.40 -44.85
C ILE A 48 -14.68 24.88 -44.96
N ILE A 49 -13.79 24.25 -44.18
CA ILE A 49 -13.65 22.80 -44.15
C ILE A 49 -14.96 22.11 -43.73
N GLU A 50 -15.65 22.57 -42.69
CA GLU A 50 -16.95 21.99 -42.30
C GLU A 50 -17.98 22.03 -43.44
N LEU A 51 -18.10 23.17 -44.12
CA LEU A 51 -19.04 23.33 -45.24
C LEU A 51 -18.67 22.44 -46.43
N LEU A 52 -17.38 22.15 -46.65
CA LEU A 52 -16.91 21.22 -47.68
C LEU A 52 -17.12 19.75 -47.30
N ARG A 53 -17.08 19.41 -46.01
CA ARG A 53 -17.30 18.04 -45.51
C ARG A 53 -18.78 17.65 -45.50
N GLU A 54 -19.69 18.62 -45.33
CA GLU A 54 -21.14 18.35 -45.21
C GLU A 54 -21.73 17.60 -46.43
N PRO A 55 -21.43 17.97 -47.69
CA PRO A 55 -21.88 17.21 -48.87
C PRO A 55 -21.43 15.75 -48.85
N TYR A 56 -20.19 15.45 -48.45
CA TYR A 56 -19.71 14.07 -48.36
C TYR A 56 -20.54 13.23 -47.40
N TYR A 57 -20.88 13.76 -46.22
CA TYR A 57 -21.73 13.06 -45.26
C TYR A 57 -23.09 12.67 -45.87
N TRP A 58 -23.76 13.61 -46.54
CA TRP A 58 -25.06 13.35 -47.17
C TRP A 58 -24.97 12.42 -48.37
N ASN A 59 -23.90 12.51 -49.15
CA ASN A 59 -23.65 11.62 -50.29
C ASN A 59 -23.39 10.19 -49.83
N ILE A 60 -22.61 10.00 -48.75
CA ILE A 60 -22.42 8.69 -48.10
C ILE A 60 -23.76 8.17 -47.59
N TYR A 61 -24.49 8.96 -46.80
CA TYR A 61 -25.76 8.54 -46.21
C TYR A 61 -26.78 8.09 -47.29
N THR A 62 -26.90 8.87 -48.37
CA THR A 62 -27.80 8.55 -49.48
C THR A 62 -27.38 7.29 -50.21
N ALA A 63 -26.09 7.17 -50.57
CA ALA A 63 -25.59 6.01 -51.30
C ALA A 63 -25.68 4.72 -50.46
N ASP A 64 -25.40 4.79 -49.16
CA ASP A 64 -25.49 3.66 -48.24
C ASP A 64 -26.94 3.22 -48.03
N LYS A 65 -27.88 4.17 -47.88
CA LYS A 65 -29.32 3.91 -47.81
C LYS A 65 -29.86 3.24 -49.08
N GLU A 66 -29.30 3.58 -50.24
CA GLU A 66 -29.63 2.97 -51.54
C GLU A 66 -28.83 1.68 -51.81
N ASN A 67 -28.05 1.18 -50.84
CA ASN A 67 -27.22 -0.02 -50.92
C ASN A 67 -26.19 0.02 -52.08
N ARG A 68 -25.70 1.21 -52.46
CA ARG A 68 -24.70 1.42 -53.51
C ARG A 68 -23.27 1.37 -52.93
N LYS A 69 -22.86 0.19 -52.45
CA LYS A 69 -21.59 0.00 -51.70
C LYS A 69 -20.34 0.50 -52.43
N GLU A 70 -20.17 0.18 -53.72
CA GLU A 70 -19.01 0.65 -54.50
C GLU A 70 -18.91 2.18 -54.56
N VAL A 71 -20.06 2.86 -54.62
CA VAL A 71 -20.12 4.32 -54.60
C VAL A 71 -19.73 4.84 -53.22
N VAL A 72 -20.20 4.20 -52.15
CA VAL A 72 -19.85 4.55 -50.76
C VAL A 72 -18.33 4.48 -50.55
N TRP A 73 -17.67 3.42 -51.02
CA TRP A 73 -16.21 3.27 -50.91
C TRP A 73 -15.46 4.39 -51.60
N LYS A 74 -15.86 4.70 -52.84
CA LYS A 74 -15.26 5.79 -53.61
C LYS A 74 -15.43 7.14 -52.91
N ILE A 75 -16.59 7.39 -52.30
CA ILE A 75 -16.81 8.66 -51.57
C ILE A 75 -15.90 8.75 -50.35
N PHE A 76 -15.66 7.65 -49.61
CA PHE A 76 -14.71 7.64 -48.49
C PHE A 76 -13.26 7.87 -48.94
N GLU A 77 -12.85 7.30 -50.08
CA GLU A 77 -11.52 7.52 -50.66
C GLU A 77 -11.33 8.99 -51.09
N GLU A 78 -12.30 9.55 -51.81
CA GLU A 78 -12.31 10.97 -52.22
C GLU A 78 -12.27 11.89 -50.99
N TYR A 79 -13.05 11.57 -49.95
CA TYR A 79 -13.06 12.29 -48.70
C TYR A 79 -11.68 12.31 -48.03
N ASN A 80 -11.06 11.13 -47.86
CA ASN A 80 -9.76 11.02 -47.23
C ASN A 80 -8.67 11.73 -48.03
N ALA A 81 -8.69 11.63 -49.36
CA ALA A 81 -7.75 12.34 -50.22
C ALA A 81 -7.79 13.86 -50.00
N LEU A 82 -8.98 14.45 -49.84
CA LEU A 82 -9.14 15.89 -49.66
C LEU A 82 -8.85 16.37 -48.23
N PHE A 83 -9.15 15.55 -47.21
CA PHE A 83 -9.14 16.00 -45.81
C PHE A 83 -8.10 15.34 -44.91
N LYS A 84 -7.19 14.49 -45.42
CA LYS A 84 -6.16 13.76 -44.65
C LYS A 84 -5.37 14.62 -43.63
N ASN A 85 -5.08 15.87 -43.98
CA ASN A 85 -4.25 16.78 -43.16
C ASN A 85 -5.08 17.87 -42.45
N GLN A 86 -6.40 17.71 -42.37
CA GLN A 86 -7.31 18.70 -41.78
C GLN A 86 -7.79 18.23 -40.41
N LYS A 87 -7.91 19.16 -39.46
CA LYS A 87 -8.33 18.85 -38.07
C LYS A 87 -9.74 18.26 -38.00
N GLY A 88 -10.00 17.54 -36.91
CA GLY A 88 -11.33 17.02 -36.58
C GLY A 88 -12.42 18.08 -36.40
N SER A 89 -13.68 17.65 -36.60
CA SER A 89 -14.89 18.47 -36.45
C SER A 89 -16.10 17.55 -36.30
N GLU A 90 -17.27 18.07 -35.91
CA GLU A 90 -18.47 17.25 -35.75
C GLU A 90 -18.86 16.48 -37.02
N ILE A 91 -18.73 17.10 -38.20
CA ILE A 91 -19.03 16.44 -39.48
C ILE A 91 -17.99 15.36 -39.78
N HIS A 92 -16.72 15.58 -39.44
CA HIS A 92 -15.67 14.58 -39.59
C HIS A 92 -15.96 13.33 -38.75
N SER A 93 -16.44 13.51 -37.51
CA SER A 93 -16.87 12.44 -36.63
C SER A 93 -18.14 11.74 -37.13
N LYS A 94 -19.08 12.47 -37.73
CA LYS A 94 -20.25 11.86 -38.40
C LYS A 94 -19.84 10.96 -39.55
N ILE A 95 -18.83 11.34 -40.32
CA ILE A 95 -18.29 10.53 -41.43
C ILE A 95 -17.59 9.27 -40.90
N LEU A 96 -16.81 9.38 -39.81
CA LEU A 96 -16.28 8.19 -39.12
C LEU A 96 -17.38 7.25 -38.66
N ASN A 97 -18.44 7.79 -38.05
CA ASN A 97 -19.58 6.99 -37.61
C ASN A 97 -20.29 6.31 -38.79
N SER A 98 -20.44 6.99 -39.94
CA SER A 98 -20.92 6.35 -41.17
C SER A 98 -20.01 5.19 -41.61
N ALA A 99 -18.68 5.38 -41.62
CA ALA A 99 -17.74 4.32 -41.96
C ALA A 99 -17.87 3.10 -41.02
N MET A 100 -18.07 3.33 -39.72
CA MET A 100 -18.32 2.25 -38.74
C MET A 100 -19.55 1.39 -39.08
N PHE A 101 -20.60 1.99 -39.64
CA PHE A 101 -21.82 1.29 -40.01
C PHE A 101 -21.72 0.60 -41.37
N SER A 102 -21.11 1.26 -42.36
CA SER A 102 -21.01 0.72 -43.72
C SER A 102 -19.95 -0.39 -43.82
N MET A 103 -18.79 -0.24 -43.14
CA MET A 103 -17.67 -1.19 -43.20
C MET A 103 -17.77 -2.27 -42.12
N ARG A 104 -18.68 -3.23 -42.32
CA ARG A 104 -18.94 -4.35 -41.40
C ARG A 104 -18.85 -5.69 -42.11
N GLU A 105 -18.83 -6.77 -41.33
CA GLU A 105 -18.81 -8.16 -41.83
C GLU A 105 -17.61 -8.34 -42.79
N ASN A 106 -17.86 -8.81 -44.03
CA ASN A 106 -16.81 -9.09 -45.00
C ASN A 106 -16.04 -7.86 -45.50
N GLU A 107 -16.54 -6.65 -45.22
CA GLU A 107 -15.91 -5.37 -45.64
C GLU A 107 -15.18 -4.67 -44.49
N GLU A 108 -15.09 -5.30 -43.31
CA GLU A 108 -14.53 -4.67 -42.12
C GLU A 108 -13.05 -4.30 -42.26
N TRP A 109 -12.30 -5.06 -43.07
CA TRP A 109 -10.89 -4.78 -43.37
C TRP A 109 -10.66 -3.39 -43.99
N ARG A 110 -11.65 -2.85 -44.73
CA ARG A 110 -11.58 -1.51 -45.33
C ARG A 110 -11.52 -0.39 -44.29
N PHE A 111 -12.08 -0.64 -43.11
CA PHE A 111 -12.13 0.33 -42.04
C PHE A 111 -10.73 0.76 -41.61
N LEU A 112 -9.78 -0.17 -41.57
CA LEU A 112 -8.42 0.12 -41.08
C LEU A 112 -7.73 1.17 -41.96
N ASN A 113 -7.77 1.00 -43.29
CA ASN A 113 -7.20 1.96 -44.25
C ASN A 113 -7.96 3.29 -44.26
N PHE A 114 -9.30 3.26 -44.14
CA PHE A 114 -10.08 4.49 -43.99
C PHE A 114 -9.68 5.26 -42.74
N PHE A 115 -9.60 4.57 -41.60
CA PHE A 115 -9.35 5.16 -40.30
C PHE A 115 -7.93 5.72 -40.18
N GLU A 116 -6.94 5.06 -40.79
CA GLU A 116 -5.58 5.56 -40.89
C GLU A 116 -5.53 6.93 -41.57
N ASN A 117 -6.22 7.08 -42.70
CA ASN A 117 -6.25 8.33 -43.47
C ASN A 117 -7.21 9.38 -42.86
N TRP A 118 -8.24 8.94 -42.13
CA TRP A 118 -9.07 9.80 -41.30
C TRP A 118 -8.26 10.44 -40.14
N ASN A 119 -7.18 9.76 -39.74
CA ASN A 119 -6.25 10.08 -38.66
C ASN A 119 -6.89 9.99 -37.26
N PRO A 120 -6.56 8.96 -36.45
CA PRO A 120 -7.07 8.79 -35.07
C PRO A 120 -6.82 9.99 -34.14
N GLU A 121 -5.85 10.85 -34.44
CA GLU A 121 -5.61 12.07 -33.64
C GLU A 121 -6.71 13.14 -33.80
N ASN A 122 -7.60 12.98 -34.80
CA ASN A 122 -8.68 13.92 -35.08
C ASN A 122 -9.93 13.74 -34.19
N PHE A 123 -9.92 12.84 -33.21
CA PHE A 123 -11.03 12.74 -32.26
C PHE A 123 -11.27 14.05 -31.52
N ILE A 124 -12.52 14.51 -31.50
CA ILE A 124 -12.94 15.70 -30.74
C ILE A 124 -13.54 15.30 -29.40
N GLU A 125 -13.73 16.26 -28.49
CA GLU A 125 -14.21 15.98 -27.12
C GLU A 125 -15.55 15.24 -27.08
N SER A 126 -16.44 15.47 -28.05
CA SER A 126 -17.72 14.74 -28.15
C SER A 126 -17.56 13.26 -28.49
N ASP A 127 -16.49 12.87 -29.20
CA ASP A 127 -16.27 11.47 -29.62
C ASP A 127 -15.91 10.56 -28.44
N TRP A 128 -15.47 11.16 -27.34
CA TRP A 128 -15.13 10.51 -26.08
C TRP A 128 -16.31 10.42 -25.11
N LYS A 129 -17.49 10.93 -25.46
CA LYS A 129 -18.68 10.88 -24.59
C LYS A 129 -19.54 9.67 -24.93
N GLU A 130 -20.10 9.05 -23.90
CA GLU A 130 -21.13 8.02 -24.06
C GLU A 130 -22.40 8.64 -24.67
N ILE A 131 -23.11 7.83 -25.46
CA ILE A 131 -24.36 8.24 -26.08
C ILE A 131 -25.49 7.52 -25.36
N VAL A 132 -26.39 8.28 -24.72
CA VAL A 132 -27.59 7.74 -24.08
C VAL A 132 -28.77 7.88 -25.04
N LYS A 133 -29.41 6.76 -25.38
CA LYS A 133 -30.65 6.73 -26.18
C LYS A 133 -31.60 5.70 -25.61
N GLU A 134 -32.84 6.10 -25.31
CA GLU A 134 -33.94 5.18 -24.94
C GLU A 134 -33.49 4.13 -23.90
N ASP A 135 -32.90 4.61 -22.80
CA ASP A 135 -32.34 3.82 -21.68
C ASP A 135 -31.14 2.91 -22.00
N LYS A 136 -30.56 3.01 -23.20
CA LYS A 136 -29.31 2.33 -23.56
C LYS A 136 -28.14 3.31 -23.56
N VAL A 137 -27.07 2.93 -22.86
CA VAL A 137 -25.78 3.62 -22.87
C VAL A 137 -24.89 2.96 -23.91
N TYR A 138 -24.51 3.72 -24.93
CA TYR A 138 -23.61 3.28 -25.98
C TYR A 138 -22.19 3.78 -25.70
N PRO A 139 -21.16 2.93 -25.91
CA PRO A 139 -19.78 3.35 -25.76
C PRO A 139 -19.42 4.54 -26.68
N PRO A 140 -18.45 5.37 -26.29
CA PRO A 140 -17.99 6.49 -27.10
C PRO A 140 -17.55 6.07 -28.50
N LEU A 141 -17.76 6.95 -29.50
CA LEU A 141 -17.36 6.70 -30.89
C LEU A 141 -15.87 6.39 -30.99
N ALA A 142 -15.04 7.14 -30.26
CA ALA A 142 -13.60 6.94 -30.24
C ALA A 142 -13.23 5.52 -29.78
N ILE A 143 -13.82 5.03 -28.69
CA ILE A 143 -13.56 3.68 -28.16
C ILE A 143 -13.97 2.61 -29.17
N LYS A 144 -15.12 2.77 -29.83
CA LYS A 144 -15.57 1.80 -30.85
C LYS A 144 -14.63 1.75 -32.05
N ALA A 145 -14.21 2.90 -32.56
CA ALA A 145 -13.30 2.99 -33.69
C ALA A 145 -11.92 2.42 -33.37
N LEU A 146 -11.37 2.72 -32.19
CA LEU A 146 -10.09 2.18 -31.72
C LEU A 146 -10.13 0.65 -31.64
N LYS A 147 -11.16 0.08 -30.98
CA LYS A 147 -11.32 -1.38 -30.87
C LYS A 147 -11.47 -2.06 -32.22
N LYS A 148 -12.25 -1.46 -33.13
CA LYS A 148 -12.41 -1.99 -34.49
C LYS A 148 -11.09 -1.99 -35.26
N ALA A 149 -10.30 -0.92 -35.16
CA ALA A 149 -8.97 -0.86 -35.76
C ALA A 149 -8.02 -1.91 -35.15
N PHE A 150 -8.02 -2.05 -33.83
CA PHE A 150 -7.20 -3.04 -33.13
C PHE A 150 -7.51 -4.48 -33.55
N GLU A 151 -8.79 -4.86 -33.65
CA GLU A 151 -9.18 -6.21 -34.11
C GLU A 151 -8.69 -6.49 -35.53
N GLN A 152 -8.73 -5.50 -36.44
CA GLN A 152 -8.19 -5.68 -37.78
C GLN A 152 -6.66 -5.84 -37.78
N ILE A 153 -5.94 -5.12 -36.92
CA ILE A 153 -4.49 -5.29 -36.74
C ILE A 153 -4.17 -6.67 -36.18
N LYS A 154 -5.00 -7.21 -35.29
CA LYS A 154 -4.85 -8.56 -34.72
C LYS A 154 -5.03 -9.66 -35.77
N LEU A 155 -5.90 -9.45 -36.76
CA LEU A 155 -6.07 -10.34 -37.91
C LEU A 155 -4.90 -10.29 -38.91
N GLY A 156 -3.91 -9.42 -38.70
CA GLY A 156 -2.72 -9.29 -39.54
C GLY A 156 -2.78 -8.19 -40.60
N ASN A 157 -3.85 -7.37 -40.60
CA ASN A 157 -3.91 -6.22 -41.51
C ASN A 157 -2.91 -5.13 -41.10
N GLN A 158 -2.29 -4.49 -42.09
CA GLN A 158 -1.27 -3.47 -41.87
C GLN A 158 -1.90 -2.09 -41.58
N PHE A 159 -1.26 -1.35 -40.70
CA PHE A 159 -1.53 0.07 -40.40
C PHE A 159 -0.17 0.77 -40.46
N ASN A 160 0.06 1.66 -41.42
CA ASN A 160 1.44 2.09 -41.73
C ASN A 160 2.05 2.94 -40.61
N ASP A 161 1.24 3.76 -39.93
CA ASP A 161 1.69 4.69 -38.90
C ASP A 161 1.03 4.37 -37.54
N LEU A 162 1.50 3.31 -36.88
CA LEU A 162 0.97 2.89 -35.57
C LEU A 162 1.06 3.98 -34.49
N THR A 163 1.99 4.94 -34.62
CA THR A 163 2.17 6.02 -33.64
C THR A 163 0.90 6.85 -33.47
N LYS A 164 0.16 7.13 -34.55
CA LYS A 164 -1.14 7.83 -34.47
C LYS A 164 -2.17 7.08 -33.63
N LEU A 165 -2.24 5.77 -33.83
CA LEU A 165 -3.17 4.91 -33.09
C LEU A 165 -2.77 4.82 -31.61
N ILE A 166 -1.47 4.71 -31.33
CA ILE A 166 -0.90 4.69 -29.97
C ILE A 166 -1.21 6.00 -29.23
N ILE A 167 -1.08 7.17 -29.87
CA ILE A 167 -1.45 8.47 -29.28
C ILE A 167 -2.94 8.52 -28.92
N ALA A 168 -3.80 8.02 -29.79
CA ALA A 168 -5.24 7.96 -29.54
C ALA A 168 -5.58 7.00 -28.38
N TYR A 169 -4.94 5.83 -28.30
CA TYR A 169 -5.08 4.90 -27.17
C TYR A 169 -4.55 5.50 -25.86
N LYS A 170 -3.44 6.23 -25.88
CA LYS A 170 -2.91 6.94 -24.71
C LYS A 170 -3.93 7.94 -24.19
N THR A 171 -4.59 8.68 -25.09
CA THR A 171 -5.71 9.59 -24.73
C THR A 171 -6.88 8.81 -24.13
N ALA A 172 -7.23 7.65 -24.70
CA ALA A 172 -8.28 6.78 -24.20
C ALA A 172 -7.99 6.29 -22.76
N ILE A 173 -6.77 5.85 -22.46
CA ILE A 173 -6.40 5.38 -21.12
C ILE A 173 -6.44 6.51 -20.09
N VAL A 174 -6.07 7.73 -20.46
CA VAL A 174 -6.18 8.91 -19.57
C VAL A 174 -7.64 9.22 -19.26
N LYS A 175 -8.53 9.17 -20.27
CA LYS A 175 -9.97 9.44 -20.08
C LYS A 175 -10.70 8.27 -19.38
N PHE A 176 -10.24 7.03 -19.56
CA PHE A 176 -10.86 5.81 -19.04
C PHE A 176 -9.85 4.96 -18.23
N PRO A 177 -9.29 5.47 -17.12
CA PRO A 177 -8.18 4.83 -16.41
C PRO A 177 -8.52 3.50 -15.74
N LYS A 178 -9.82 3.19 -15.59
CA LYS A 178 -10.31 1.92 -15.02
C LYS A 178 -10.52 0.83 -16.09
N ASP A 179 -10.50 1.16 -17.38
CA ASP A 179 -10.69 0.17 -18.44
C ASP A 179 -9.40 -0.61 -18.68
N ILE A 180 -9.38 -1.86 -18.19
CA ILE A 180 -8.24 -2.76 -18.31
C ILE A 180 -8.04 -3.23 -19.76
N TRP A 181 -9.11 -3.31 -20.56
CA TRP A 181 -9.03 -3.75 -21.96
C TRP A 181 -8.28 -2.73 -22.80
N LEU A 182 -8.52 -1.43 -22.58
CA LEU A 182 -7.77 -0.37 -23.28
C LEU A 182 -6.28 -0.42 -22.95
N LYS A 183 -5.91 -0.68 -21.69
CA LYS A 183 -4.51 -0.82 -21.28
C LYS A 183 -3.83 -2.01 -21.95
N ARG A 184 -4.53 -3.14 -22.03
CA ARG A 184 -4.08 -4.35 -22.71
C ARG A 184 -3.85 -4.11 -24.22
N GLU A 185 -4.85 -3.57 -24.90
CA GLU A 185 -4.78 -3.27 -26.34
C GLU A 185 -3.65 -2.27 -26.65
N TYR A 186 -3.51 -1.21 -25.84
CA TYR A 186 -2.42 -0.25 -25.96
C TYR A 186 -1.03 -0.88 -25.81
N ALA A 187 -0.83 -1.76 -24.83
CA ALA A 187 0.45 -2.44 -24.64
C ALA A 187 0.81 -3.36 -25.82
N ILE A 188 -0.18 -4.05 -26.40
CA ILE A 188 0.04 -4.86 -27.61
C ILE A 188 0.44 -3.97 -28.80
N LEU A 189 -0.18 -2.80 -28.96
CA LEU A 189 0.18 -1.84 -30.00
C LEU A 189 1.59 -1.27 -29.79
N LEU A 190 1.98 -0.94 -28.55
CA LEU A 190 3.34 -0.52 -28.21
C LEU A 190 4.38 -1.58 -28.62
N ALA A 191 4.14 -2.83 -28.26
CA ALA A 191 5.06 -3.92 -28.64
C ALA A 191 5.15 -4.09 -30.17
N LYS A 192 4.03 -3.98 -30.90
CA LYS A 192 4.03 -3.98 -32.38
C LYS A 192 4.78 -2.78 -32.97
N ASN A 193 4.90 -1.67 -32.24
CA ASN A 193 5.67 -0.48 -32.62
C ASN A 193 7.13 -0.51 -32.13
N ASN A 194 7.63 -1.68 -31.70
CA ASN A 194 8.98 -1.87 -31.13
C ASN A 194 9.21 -1.16 -29.78
N GLU A 195 8.16 -0.82 -29.05
CA GLU A 195 8.21 -0.23 -27.69
C GLU A 195 7.94 -1.28 -26.61
N SER A 196 8.64 -2.43 -26.69
CA SER A 196 8.37 -3.59 -25.84
C SER A 196 8.60 -3.34 -24.35
N GLU A 197 9.55 -2.48 -23.97
CA GLU A 197 9.82 -2.20 -22.55
C GLU A 197 8.61 -1.60 -21.83
N GLU A 198 7.94 -0.64 -22.47
CA GLU A 198 6.76 0.01 -21.89
C GLU A 198 5.57 -0.95 -21.88
N ALA A 199 5.41 -1.77 -22.93
CA ALA A 199 4.42 -2.83 -22.97
C ALA A 199 4.62 -3.84 -21.82
N ILE A 200 5.85 -4.25 -21.55
CA ILE A 200 6.21 -5.16 -20.44
C ILE A 200 5.83 -4.56 -19.09
N LYS A 201 6.10 -3.26 -18.85
CA LYS A 201 5.69 -2.59 -17.60
C LYS A 201 4.17 -2.61 -17.42
N ILE A 202 3.42 -2.39 -18.49
CA ILE A 202 1.96 -2.46 -18.44
C ILE A 202 1.51 -3.88 -18.11
N TYR A 203 2.07 -4.90 -18.77
CA TYR A 203 1.69 -6.29 -18.55
C TYR A 203 2.06 -6.81 -17.16
N LYS A 204 3.17 -6.36 -16.57
CA LYS A 204 3.49 -6.64 -15.16
C LYS A 204 2.38 -6.16 -14.22
N ASN A 205 1.76 -5.02 -14.49
CA ASN A 205 0.60 -4.58 -13.71
C ASN A 205 -0.67 -5.37 -14.05
N LEU A 206 -0.89 -5.71 -15.33
CA LEU A 206 -2.06 -6.48 -15.77
C LEU A 206 -2.10 -7.88 -15.13
N VAL A 207 -0.96 -8.57 -15.00
CA VAL A 207 -0.92 -9.90 -14.33
C VAL A 207 -1.19 -9.83 -12.82
N LEU A 208 -1.08 -8.66 -12.17
CA LEU A 208 -1.54 -8.51 -10.79
C LEU A 208 -3.06 -8.52 -10.69
N GLU A 209 -3.73 -7.98 -11.71
CA GLU A 209 -5.18 -7.88 -11.77
C GLU A 209 -5.85 -9.12 -12.37
N LEU A 210 -5.26 -9.65 -13.45
CA LEU A 210 -5.80 -10.72 -14.29
C LEU A 210 -4.87 -11.93 -14.34
N GLY A 211 -4.00 -12.13 -13.35
CA GLY A 211 -3.01 -13.22 -13.33
C GLY A 211 -3.60 -14.62 -13.26
N ASP A 212 -4.90 -14.75 -12.95
CA ASP A 212 -5.63 -16.01 -13.03
C ASP A 212 -6.17 -16.31 -14.45
N GLN A 213 -6.08 -15.35 -15.36
CA GLN A 213 -6.52 -15.47 -16.75
C GLN A 213 -5.37 -15.93 -17.65
N SER A 214 -5.54 -17.11 -18.26
CA SER A 214 -4.53 -17.73 -19.16
C SER A 214 -4.09 -16.81 -20.31
N TYR A 215 -5.03 -16.11 -20.95
CA TYR A 215 -4.74 -15.28 -22.13
C TYR A 215 -3.79 -14.11 -21.83
N VAL A 216 -3.80 -13.58 -20.60
CA VAL A 216 -2.92 -12.45 -20.22
C VAL A 216 -1.47 -12.90 -20.20
N TRP A 217 -1.21 -14.10 -19.67
CA TRP A 217 0.13 -14.69 -19.69
C TRP A 217 0.60 -15.06 -21.09
N HIS A 218 -0.30 -15.58 -21.93
CA HIS A 218 0.00 -15.84 -23.34
C HIS A 218 0.44 -14.54 -24.02
N GLU A 219 -0.34 -13.47 -23.91
CA GLU A 219 -0.01 -12.19 -24.55
C GLU A 219 1.26 -11.57 -23.98
N PHE A 220 1.48 -11.69 -22.67
CA PHE A 220 2.71 -11.22 -22.05
C PHE A 220 3.94 -11.92 -22.67
N ALA A 221 3.83 -13.23 -22.93
CA ALA A 221 4.89 -14.00 -23.59
C ALA A 221 5.22 -13.51 -25.00
N LEU A 222 4.24 -12.94 -25.71
CA LEU A 222 4.42 -12.43 -27.07
C LEU A 222 5.16 -11.09 -27.13
N LEU A 223 5.36 -10.41 -26.00
CA LEU A 223 6.07 -9.12 -25.97
C LEU A 223 7.60 -9.27 -26.05
N PHE A 224 8.11 -10.49 -25.81
CA PHE A 224 9.54 -10.77 -25.72
C PHE A 224 10.14 -11.13 -27.08
N SER A 225 11.31 -10.56 -27.35
CA SER A 225 12.17 -10.92 -28.48
C SER A 225 12.80 -12.30 -28.29
N ASP A 226 13.46 -12.80 -29.34
CA ASP A 226 14.17 -14.09 -29.31
C ASP A 226 15.37 -14.12 -28.33
N GLU A 227 15.79 -12.99 -27.76
CA GLU A 227 16.81 -12.93 -26.70
C GLU A 227 16.29 -13.40 -25.34
N ASN A 228 14.97 -13.35 -25.11
CA ASN A 228 14.33 -13.62 -23.82
C ASN A 228 13.34 -14.79 -23.90
N LEU A 229 13.66 -15.81 -24.70
CA LEU A 229 12.78 -16.94 -24.96
C LEU A 229 12.42 -17.73 -23.70
N ASP A 230 13.32 -17.87 -22.72
CA ASP A 230 13.03 -18.60 -21.48
C ASP A 230 11.89 -17.94 -20.68
N LEU A 231 11.83 -16.59 -20.63
CA LEU A 231 10.73 -15.87 -19.99
C LEU A 231 9.41 -16.11 -20.72
N ALA A 232 9.42 -16.01 -22.04
CA ALA A 232 8.24 -16.26 -22.85
C ALA A 232 7.74 -17.71 -22.72
N ILE A 233 8.64 -18.69 -22.67
CA ILE A 233 8.32 -20.10 -22.42
C ILE A 233 7.67 -20.26 -21.04
N GLY A 234 8.21 -19.63 -20.00
CA GLY A 234 7.62 -19.68 -18.66
C GLY A 234 6.22 -19.07 -18.60
N MET A 235 5.99 -17.97 -19.31
CA MET A 235 4.67 -17.34 -19.40
C MET A 235 3.66 -18.18 -20.20
N LEU A 236 4.06 -18.80 -21.31
CA LEU A 236 3.19 -19.74 -22.05
C LEU A 236 2.90 -20.99 -21.23
N SER A 237 3.87 -21.48 -20.47
CA SER A 237 3.69 -22.59 -19.53
C SER A 237 2.67 -22.23 -18.43
N MET A 238 2.71 -20.98 -17.93
CA MET A 238 1.68 -20.45 -17.02
C MET A 238 0.30 -20.41 -17.68
N ALA A 239 0.21 -19.94 -18.92
CA ALA A 239 -1.04 -19.90 -19.67
C ALA A 239 -1.64 -21.30 -19.83
N ILE A 240 -0.82 -22.31 -20.16
CA ILE A 240 -1.24 -23.73 -20.24
C ILE A 240 -1.71 -24.26 -18.89
N LYS A 241 -0.99 -23.97 -17.80
CA LYS A 241 -1.36 -24.42 -16.45
C LYS A 241 -2.70 -23.84 -15.98
N LEU A 242 -3.01 -22.59 -16.34
CA LEU A 242 -4.24 -21.91 -15.94
C LEU A 242 -5.47 -22.37 -16.74
N GLN A 243 -5.31 -22.61 -18.05
CA GLN A 243 -6.40 -23.03 -18.91
C GLN A 243 -6.52 -24.56 -18.95
N LYS A 244 -7.65 -25.08 -18.48
CA LYS A 244 -7.89 -26.53 -18.40
C LYS A 244 -8.51 -27.12 -19.66
N ASP A 245 -9.16 -26.30 -20.47
CA ASP A 245 -9.80 -26.75 -21.71
C ASP A 245 -8.86 -26.56 -22.90
N GLU A 246 -8.48 -27.69 -23.48
CA GLU A 246 -7.59 -27.80 -24.63
C GLU A 246 -8.14 -27.10 -25.89
N ASN A 247 -9.46 -26.87 -25.98
CA ASN A 247 -10.07 -26.07 -27.06
C ASN A 247 -9.43 -24.69 -27.22
N PHE A 248 -8.94 -24.12 -26.12
CA PHE A 248 -8.40 -22.76 -26.06
C PHE A 248 -6.87 -22.72 -26.01
N LEU A 249 -6.18 -23.86 -26.05
CA LEU A 249 -4.73 -23.94 -25.91
C LEU A 249 -3.99 -24.08 -27.24
N GLY A 250 -4.70 -24.29 -28.35
CA GLY A 250 -4.08 -24.59 -29.64
C GLY A 250 -2.98 -23.62 -30.05
N THR A 251 -3.28 -22.31 -30.08
CA THR A 251 -2.28 -21.27 -30.40
C THR A 251 -1.16 -21.22 -29.36
N THR A 252 -1.48 -21.28 -28.07
CA THR A 252 -0.49 -21.29 -26.98
C THR A 252 0.51 -22.43 -27.11
N ARG A 253 0.08 -23.63 -27.49
CA ARG A 253 0.98 -24.78 -27.70
C ARG A 253 1.89 -24.59 -28.90
N LEU A 254 1.37 -24.05 -30.01
CA LEU A 254 2.18 -23.79 -31.20
C LEU A 254 3.24 -22.72 -30.93
N ASP A 255 2.87 -21.64 -30.23
CA ASP A 255 3.82 -20.58 -29.87
C ASP A 255 4.86 -21.07 -28.85
N LEU A 256 4.47 -21.97 -27.94
CA LEU A 256 5.40 -22.61 -27.02
C LEU A 256 6.37 -23.52 -27.78
N ALA A 257 5.86 -24.33 -28.71
CA ALA A 257 6.68 -25.21 -29.54
C ALA A 257 7.68 -24.43 -30.41
N ASP A 258 7.26 -23.32 -31.02
CA ASP A 258 8.15 -22.42 -31.77
C ASP A 258 9.33 -21.94 -30.91
N LYS A 259 9.05 -21.39 -29.73
CA LYS A 259 10.07 -20.88 -28.81
C LYS A 259 10.98 -22.00 -28.29
N LEU A 260 10.44 -23.19 -28.03
CA LEU A 260 11.22 -24.36 -27.63
C LEU A 260 12.16 -24.84 -28.74
N ILE A 261 11.71 -24.84 -30.01
CA ILE A 261 12.55 -25.17 -31.17
C ILE A 261 13.69 -24.16 -31.30
N LYS A 262 13.41 -22.86 -31.17
CA LYS A 262 14.44 -21.81 -31.19
C LYS A 262 15.50 -21.95 -30.10
N LEU A 263 15.12 -22.44 -28.91
CA LEU A 263 16.06 -22.79 -27.83
C LEU A 263 16.65 -24.20 -27.93
N ASN A 264 16.45 -24.90 -29.05
CA ASN A 264 16.91 -26.27 -29.27
C ASN A 264 16.41 -27.29 -28.21
N LYS A 265 15.26 -27.01 -27.58
CA LYS A 265 14.55 -27.90 -26.64
C LYS A 265 13.58 -28.81 -27.41
N LEU A 266 14.09 -29.52 -28.43
CA LEU A 266 13.29 -30.20 -29.46
C LEU A 266 12.34 -31.28 -28.93
N GLU A 267 12.77 -32.07 -27.93
CA GLU A 267 11.93 -33.09 -27.30
C GLU A 267 10.67 -32.49 -26.66
N LYS A 268 10.83 -31.37 -25.96
CA LYS A 268 9.72 -30.66 -25.31
C LYS A 268 8.77 -30.08 -26.36
N ALA A 269 9.32 -29.52 -27.43
CA ALA A 269 8.52 -29.01 -28.56
C ALA A 269 7.71 -30.13 -29.22
N LYS A 270 8.31 -31.32 -29.40
CA LYS A 270 7.62 -32.50 -29.93
C LYS A 270 6.41 -32.89 -29.09
N ILE A 271 6.54 -32.89 -27.76
CA ILE A 271 5.44 -33.20 -26.84
C ILE A 271 4.28 -32.21 -27.01
N GLU A 272 4.56 -30.90 -27.12
CA GLU A 272 3.51 -29.89 -27.37
C GLU A 272 2.79 -30.10 -28.69
N LEU A 273 3.55 -30.36 -29.76
CA LEU A 273 3.02 -30.57 -31.10
C LEU A 273 2.18 -31.84 -31.19
N ASN A 274 2.62 -32.93 -30.56
CA ASN A 274 1.83 -34.17 -30.47
C ASN A 274 0.51 -33.91 -29.73
N THR A 275 0.56 -33.23 -28.59
CA THR A 275 -0.65 -32.92 -27.80
C THR A 275 -1.65 -32.08 -28.62
N TYR A 276 -1.16 -31.06 -29.34
CA TYR A 276 -1.97 -30.27 -30.26
C TYR A 276 -2.60 -31.13 -31.35
N GLN A 277 -1.80 -31.97 -32.02
CA GLN A 277 -2.25 -32.80 -33.15
C GLN A 277 -3.29 -33.84 -32.70
N GLU A 278 -2.99 -34.60 -31.65
CA GLU A 278 -3.89 -35.63 -31.08
C GLU A 278 -5.25 -35.03 -30.75
N TYR A 279 -5.26 -33.85 -30.11
CA TYR A 279 -6.50 -33.16 -29.78
C TYR A 279 -7.29 -32.73 -31.03
N ARG A 280 -6.63 -32.14 -32.03
CA ARG A 280 -7.29 -31.70 -33.27
C ARG A 280 -7.91 -32.88 -34.01
N LEU A 281 -7.16 -33.97 -34.17
CA LEU A 281 -7.63 -35.19 -34.85
C LEU A 281 -8.78 -35.86 -34.10
N ALA A 282 -8.69 -35.98 -32.77
CA ALA A 282 -9.75 -36.55 -31.95
C ALA A 282 -11.08 -35.77 -32.03
N ASN A 283 -11.01 -34.47 -32.35
CA ASN A 283 -12.17 -33.59 -32.51
C ASN A 283 -12.52 -33.30 -33.98
N SER A 284 -11.99 -34.08 -34.93
CA SER A 284 -12.24 -33.93 -36.38
C SER A 284 -11.93 -32.52 -36.91
N LYS A 285 -10.94 -31.85 -36.33
CA LYS A 285 -10.42 -30.54 -36.77
C LYS A 285 -9.12 -30.76 -37.56
N ASN A 286 -8.93 -30.00 -38.64
CA ASN A 286 -7.66 -30.00 -39.38
C ASN A 286 -6.54 -29.37 -38.54
N VAL A 287 -5.29 -29.77 -38.77
CA VAL A 287 -4.12 -29.07 -38.22
C VAL A 287 -3.89 -27.74 -38.94
N SER A 288 -3.21 -26.79 -38.28
CA SER A 288 -2.92 -25.47 -38.85
C SER A 288 -1.65 -25.50 -39.70
N GLU A 289 -1.46 -24.51 -40.55
CA GLU A 289 -0.23 -24.40 -41.35
C GLU A 289 1.01 -24.18 -40.49
N GLN A 290 0.89 -23.39 -39.42
CA GLN A 290 1.96 -23.20 -38.43
C GLN A 290 2.41 -24.54 -37.83
N PHE A 291 1.49 -25.47 -37.57
CA PHE A 291 1.86 -26.80 -37.09
C PHE A 291 2.72 -27.56 -38.12
N ASN A 292 2.32 -27.54 -39.39
CA ASN A 292 3.05 -28.24 -40.45
C ASN A 292 4.50 -27.74 -40.53
N VAL A 293 4.70 -26.43 -40.45
CA VAL A 293 6.04 -25.81 -40.43
C VAL A 293 6.85 -26.28 -39.23
N LEU A 294 6.29 -26.21 -38.02
CA LEU A 294 7.01 -26.58 -36.79
C LEU A 294 7.30 -28.09 -36.70
N ALA A 295 6.40 -28.93 -37.20
CA ALA A 295 6.51 -30.39 -37.13
C ALA A 295 7.73 -30.94 -37.89
N VAL A 296 8.20 -30.24 -38.92
CA VAL A 296 9.41 -30.62 -39.70
C VAL A 296 10.65 -30.67 -38.79
N PHE A 297 10.80 -29.72 -37.88
CA PHE A 297 11.98 -29.60 -37.01
C PHE A 297 12.08 -30.70 -35.95
N VAL A 298 10.98 -31.39 -35.66
CA VAL A 298 10.89 -32.42 -34.61
C VAL A 298 10.49 -33.78 -35.18
N LYS A 299 10.61 -33.99 -36.49
CA LYS A 299 10.13 -35.21 -37.16
C LYS A 299 10.84 -36.46 -36.63
N GLU A 300 12.15 -36.39 -36.50
CA GLU A 300 13.02 -37.51 -36.09
C GLU A 300 13.21 -37.61 -34.56
N ILE A 301 12.46 -36.81 -33.79
CA ILE A 301 12.56 -36.78 -32.32
C ILE A 301 11.51 -37.70 -31.71
N GLU A 302 11.97 -38.65 -30.91
CA GLU A 302 11.12 -39.51 -30.08
C GLU A 302 11.18 -39.05 -28.62
N PRO A 303 10.06 -38.57 -28.05
CA PRO A 303 10.05 -38.10 -26.66
C PRO A 303 10.12 -39.26 -25.68
N GLN A 304 10.99 -39.13 -24.67
CA GLN A 304 11.15 -40.11 -23.59
C GLN A 304 10.09 -39.93 -22.51
N LYS A 305 9.66 -38.69 -22.29
CA LYS A 305 8.55 -38.35 -21.38
C LYS A 305 7.23 -38.22 -22.12
N LYS A 306 6.13 -38.49 -21.40
CA LYS A 306 4.77 -38.36 -21.93
C LYS A 306 4.29 -36.89 -21.96
N ASP A 307 4.75 -36.08 -21.01
CA ASP A 307 4.29 -34.70 -20.83
C ASP A 307 5.44 -33.77 -20.38
N ASN A 308 5.15 -32.46 -20.40
CA ASN A 308 6.06 -31.40 -20.00
C ASN A 308 5.73 -30.82 -18.60
N LEU A 309 5.02 -31.53 -17.73
CA LEU A 309 4.50 -30.94 -16.48
C LEU A 309 5.62 -30.42 -15.56
N ASP A 310 6.65 -31.22 -15.28
CA ASP A 310 7.79 -30.81 -14.46
C ASP A 310 8.47 -29.56 -15.04
N PHE A 311 8.64 -29.57 -16.37
CA PHE A 311 9.26 -28.47 -17.08
C PHE A 311 8.45 -27.18 -16.96
N TYR A 312 7.12 -27.26 -17.07
CA TYR A 312 6.27 -26.08 -16.88
C TYR A 312 6.47 -25.47 -15.49
N TYR A 313 6.52 -26.28 -14.43
CA TYR A 313 6.70 -25.76 -13.07
C TYR A 313 8.01 -24.97 -12.91
N ASP A 314 9.12 -25.48 -13.45
CA ASP A 314 10.41 -24.81 -13.38
C ASP A 314 10.42 -23.49 -14.15
N GLN A 315 9.86 -23.48 -15.36
CA GLN A 315 9.81 -22.27 -16.20
C GLN A 315 8.84 -21.22 -15.66
N ILE A 316 7.71 -21.65 -15.10
CA ILE A 316 6.74 -20.77 -14.44
C ILE A 316 7.39 -19.99 -13.30
N LEU A 317 8.23 -20.64 -12.49
CA LEU A 317 8.90 -19.98 -11.37
C LEU A 317 9.78 -18.80 -11.84
N GLN A 318 10.49 -18.97 -12.96
CA GLN A 318 11.31 -17.92 -13.55
C GLN A 318 10.44 -16.78 -14.09
N ALA A 319 9.35 -17.09 -14.79
CA ALA A 319 8.42 -16.11 -15.32
C ALA A 319 7.71 -15.29 -14.22
N GLU A 320 7.24 -15.94 -13.15
CA GLU A 320 6.64 -15.25 -11.99
C GLU A 320 7.67 -14.38 -11.27
N SER A 321 8.91 -14.87 -11.12
CA SER A 321 10.00 -14.10 -10.50
C SER A 321 10.26 -12.79 -11.25
N PHE A 322 10.25 -12.83 -12.58
CA PHE A 322 10.37 -11.66 -13.44
C PHE A 322 9.12 -10.76 -13.37
N ALA A 323 7.93 -11.34 -13.53
CA ALA A 323 6.67 -10.60 -13.56
C ALA A 323 6.44 -9.80 -12.28
N TYR A 324 6.83 -10.37 -11.14
CA TYR A 324 6.67 -9.76 -9.82
C TYR A 324 7.98 -9.17 -9.29
N GLN A 325 9.01 -8.99 -10.12
CA GLN A 325 10.33 -8.56 -9.65
C GLN A 325 10.30 -7.23 -8.88
N ASP A 326 9.42 -6.32 -9.29
CA ASP A 326 9.31 -4.95 -8.77
C ASP A 326 8.55 -4.86 -7.43
N ILE A 327 7.99 -5.99 -6.95
CA ILE A 327 7.31 -6.07 -5.65
C ILE A 327 8.33 -6.39 -4.54
N LYS A 328 8.30 -5.58 -3.47
CA LYS A 328 9.16 -5.78 -2.30
C LYS A 328 8.78 -7.06 -1.55
N TRP A 329 9.80 -7.78 -1.10
CA TRP A 329 9.62 -8.87 -0.15
C TRP A 329 9.17 -8.34 1.20
N SER A 330 8.18 -9.00 1.79
CA SER A 330 7.68 -8.78 3.14
C SER A 330 7.93 -10.04 3.97
N GLU A 331 8.50 -9.90 5.16
CA GLU A 331 8.77 -11.04 6.04
C GLU A 331 7.59 -11.26 6.99
N LEU A 332 7.11 -12.49 7.05
CA LEU A 332 6.03 -12.89 7.94
C LEU A 332 6.39 -14.20 8.64
N VAL A 333 5.95 -14.33 9.89
CA VAL A 333 6.14 -15.55 10.68
C VAL A 333 4.95 -16.46 10.54
N PHE A 334 5.20 -17.75 10.33
CA PHE A 334 4.17 -18.77 10.38
C PHE A 334 3.73 -19.03 11.83
N ILE A 335 2.45 -18.80 12.12
CA ILE A 335 1.92 -18.86 13.48
C ILE A 335 1.23 -20.18 13.78
N GLU A 336 0.36 -20.63 12.88
CA GLU A 336 -0.46 -21.80 13.12
C GLU A 336 -1.08 -22.37 11.85
N LYS A 337 -1.44 -23.65 11.94
CA LYS A 337 -2.29 -24.35 10.99
C LYS A 337 -3.68 -24.52 11.59
N TRP A 338 -4.72 -24.10 10.87
CA TRP A 338 -6.11 -24.19 11.32
C TRP A 338 -7.01 -24.67 10.18
N LYS A 339 -8.26 -25.00 10.50
CA LYS A 339 -9.28 -25.39 9.50
C LYS A 339 -10.40 -24.38 9.47
N ASN A 340 -10.79 -23.97 8.27
CA ASN A 340 -11.96 -23.10 8.11
C ASN A 340 -13.28 -23.86 8.21
N ASP A 341 -14.40 -23.15 8.16
CA ASP A 341 -15.75 -23.71 8.23
C ASP A 341 -16.04 -24.79 7.16
N LYS A 342 -15.27 -24.79 6.07
CA LYS A 342 -15.34 -25.80 5.00
C LYS A 342 -14.36 -26.96 5.20
N ASN A 343 -13.82 -27.12 6.41
CA ASN A 343 -12.82 -28.12 6.79
C ASN A 343 -11.54 -28.09 5.93
N LYS A 344 -11.25 -26.96 5.27
CA LYS A 344 -10.03 -26.78 4.46
C LYS A 344 -8.92 -26.24 5.34
N GLU A 345 -7.76 -26.89 5.27
CA GLU A 345 -6.57 -26.49 6.03
C GLU A 345 -5.99 -25.18 5.50
N LYS A 346 -5.64 -24.29 6.45
CA LYS A 346 -5.10 -22.97 6.23
C LYS A 346 -3.85 -22.75 7.08
N LEU A 347 -2.92 -21.98 6.54
CA LEU A 347 -1.70 -21.53 7.20
C LEU A 347 -1.81 -20.03 7.45
N SER A 348 -1.57 -19.59 8.69
CA SER A 348 -1.62 -18.19 9.11
C SER A 348 -0.22 -17.58 9.24
N PHE A 349 -0.03 -16.39 8.70
CA PHE A 349 1.22 -15.65 8.76
C PHE A 349 0.99 -14.20 9.21
N THR A 350 1.94 -13.63 9.95
CA THR A 350 1.86 -12.26 10.46
C THR A 350 3.22 -11.61 10.64
N ASP A 351 3.25 -10.28 10.60
CA ASP A 351 4.38 -9.44 11.05
C ASP A 351 4.25 -8.96 12.51
N SER A 352 3.24 -9.43 13.25
CA SER A 352 2.85 -8.96 14.59
C SER A 352 2.23 -7.56 14.63
N ASN A 353 2.06 -6.91 13.48
CA ASN A 353 1.53 -5.56 13.37
C ASN A 353 0.22 -5.61 12.58
N ILE A 354 0.19 -5.00 11.40
CA ILE A 354 -1.03 -4.84 10.61
C ILE A 354 -1.21 -6.04 9.67
N LEU A 355 -0.11 -6.62 9.19
CA LEU A 355 -0.14 -7.54 8.07
C LEU A 355 -0.41 -8.96 8.54
N ASN A 356 -1.60 -9.46 8.21
CA ASN A 356 -2.03 -10.82 8.49
C ASN A 356 -2.55 -11.47 7.22
N ILE A 357 -2.00 -12.62 6.84
CA ILE A 357 -2.47 -13.38 5.68
C ILE A 357 -2.80 -14.82 6.06
N SER A 358 -3.74 -15.41 5.33
CA SER A 358 -4.04 -16.83 5.44
C SER A 358 -4.10 -17.48 4.05
N ILE A 359 -3.35 -18.54 3.85
CA ILE A 359 -3.28 -19.26 2.57
C ILE A 359 -3.65 -20.73 2.73
N SER A 360 -4.03 -21.36 1.61
CA SER A 360 -4.21 -22.82 1.57
C SER A 360 -2.87 -23.52 1.70
N THR A 361 -2.84 -24.67 2.38
CA THR A 361 -1.65 -25.54 2.48
C THR A 361 -1.08 -25.93 1.11
N ASN A 362 -1.94 -26.13 0.12
CA ASN A 362 -1.55 -26.55 -1.23
C ASN A 362 -1.18 -25.38 -2.17
N ARG A 363 -1.24 -24.13 -1.71
CA ARG A 363 -0.98 -22.97 -2.59
C ARG A 363 0.48 -22.90 -3.03
N PHE A 364 1.40 -23.10 -2.08
CA PHE A 364 2.84 -23.08 -2.33
C PHE A 364 3.47 -24.39 -1.85
N PRO A 365 3.96 -25.24 -2.78
CA PRO A 365 4.58 -26.51 -2.43
C PRO A 365 5.75 -26.39 -1.45
N GLN A 366 6.48 -25.27 -1.50
CA GLN A 366 7.61 -24.96 -0.62
C GLN A 366 7.23 -24.97 0.88
N LEU A 367 5.95 -24.73 1.20
CA LEU A 367 5.48 -24.60 2.58
C LEU A 367 4.90 -25.91 3.16
N LYS A 368 5.05 -27.03 2.45
CA LYS A 368 4.46 -28.32 2.87
C LYS A 368 4.94 -28.79 4.24
N ASN A 369 6.20 -28.54 4.57
CA ASN A 369 6.86 -28.97 5.81
C ASN A 369 7.22 -27.78 6.73
N ILE A 370 6.49 -26.68 6.64
CA ILE A 370 6.76 -25.48 7.43
C ILE A 370 6.53 -25.73 8.94
N GLU A 371 7.42 -25.22 9.77
CA GLU A 371 7.35 -25.32 11.22
C GLU A 371 6.93 -23.99 11.86
N VAL A 372 6.11 -24.06 12.91
CA VAL A 372 5.65 -22.88 13.65
C VAL A 372 6.84 -22.04 14.11
N GLY A 373 6.75 -20.73 13.88
CA GLY A 373 7.79 -19.76 14.16
C GLY A 373 8.74 -19.48 13.00
N GLN A 374 8.76 -20.27 11.92
CA GLN A 374 9.62 -19.98 10.77
C GLN A 374 9.24 -18.66 10.09
N THR A 375 10.27 -17.90 9.71
CA THR A 375 10.11 -16.65 8.95
C THR A 375 10.09 -16.95 7.46
N ILE A 376 9.10 -16.40 6.76
CA ILE A 376 8.86 -16.61 5.34
C ILE A 376 8.79 -15.25 4.66
N LYS A 377 9.48 -15.10 3.53
CA LYS A 377 9.37 -13.92 2.69
C LYS A 377 8.24 -14.12 1.69
N PHE A 378 7.39 -13.12 1.56
CA PHE A 378 6.31 -13.07 0.58
C PHE A 378 6.44 -11.85 -0.32
N LYS A 379 6.18 -12.03 -1.62
CA LYS A 379 5.76 -10.90 -2.47
C LYS A 379 4.25 -10.82 -2.40
N LEU A 380 3.75 -9.68 -1.92
CA LEU A 380 2.34 -9.46 -1.63
C LEU A 380 1.80 -8.40 -2.57
N HIS A 381 0.72 -8.73 -3.27
CA HIS A 381 -0.05 -7.75 -4.01
C HIS A 381 -1.22 -7.27 -3.17
N ASN A 382 -1.39 -5.96 -3.12
CA ASN A 382 -2.31 -5.27 -2.24
C ASN A 382 -3.50 -4.77 -3.07
N LYS A 383 -4.72 -5.19 -2.71
CA LYS A 383 -5.96 -4.72 -3.33
C LYS A 383 -6.88 -4.10 -2.29
N LEU A 384 -7.52 -2.99 -2.66
CA LEU A 384 -8.69 -2.48 -1.98
C LEU A 384 -9.91 -3.26 -2.46
N VAL A 385 -10.53 -3.99 -1.55
CA VAL A 385 -11.70 -4.81 -1.81
C VAL A 385 -12.85 -4.30 -0.96
N GLU A 386 -14.06 -4.25 -1.52
CA GLU A 386 -15.24 -3.88 -0.74
C GLU A 386 -15.47 -4.89 0.39
N ASP A 387 -15.72 -4.36 1.59
CA ASP A 387 -15.97 -5.13 2.78
C ASP A 387 -17.33 -5.81 2.65
N LYS A 388 -17.32 -7.14 2.59
CA LYS A 388 -18.52 -7.97 2.47
C LYS A 388 -19.49 -7.80 3.64
N ILE A 389 -19.01 -7.28 4.77
CA ILE A 389 -19.80 -7.11 6.00
C ILE A 389 -20.32 -5.67 6.09
N LYS A 390 -19.54 -4.69 5.62
CA LYS A 390 -19.86 -3.26 5.70
C LYS A 390 -19.98 -2.68 4.29
N LEU A 391 -21.22 -2.52 3.82
CA LEU A 391 -21.52 -1.91 2.52
C LEU A 391 -20.78 -0.58 2.37
N HIS A 392 -20.18 -0.33 1.20
CA HIS A 392 -19.41 0.88 0.88
C HIS A 392 -18.15 1.13 1.73
N HIS A 393 -17.70 0.16 2.51
CA HIS A 393 -16.38 0.20 3.15
C HIS A 393 -15.42 -0.60 2.31
N PHE A 394 -14.19 -0.14 2.17
CA PHE A 394 -13.13 -0.89 1.50
C PHE A 394 -12.09 -1.31 2.53
N LYS A 395 -11.64 -2.55 2.43
CA LYS A 395 -10.57 -3.09 3.24
C LYS A 395 -9.40 -3.48 2.36
N GLN A 396 -8.22 -3.43 2.96
CA GLN A 396 -7.00 -3.83 2.31
C GLN A 396 -6.82 -5.34 2.42
N GLU A 397 -6.76 -6.03 1.29
CA GLU A 397 -6.45 -7.46 1.23
C GLU A 397 -5.10 -7.68 0.54
N TYR A 398 -4.31 -8.59 1.11
CA TYR A 398 -2.98 -8.95 0.60
C TYR A 398 -3.03 -10.34 -0.03
N PHE A 399 -2.64 -10.42 -1.30
CA PHE A 399 -2.60 -11.63 -2.11
C PHE A 399 -1.15 -12.09 -2.26
N PRO A 400 -0.78 -13.25 -1.70
CA PRO A 400 0.56 -13.83 -1.86
C PRO A 400 0.83 -14.30 -3.29
N LEU A 401 1.87 -13.74 -3.91
CA LEU A 401 2.27 -14.08 -5.28
C LEU A 401 3.43 -15.06 -5.29
N LEU A 402 4.50 -14.75 -4.55
CA LEU A 402 5.68 -15.59 -4.43
C LEU A 402 6.04 -15.81 -2.97
N VAL A 403 6.76 -16.90 -2.72
CA VAL A 403 7.24 -17.28 -1.40
C VAL A 403 8.68 -17.76 -1.44
N GLU A 404 9.45 -17.38 -0.42
CA GLU A 404 10.81 -17.85 -0.17
C GLU A 404 10.95 -18.14 1.33
N ILE A 405 11.50 -19.29 1.68
CA ILE A 405 11.79 -19.62 3.07
C ILE A 405 13.00 -18.78 3.49
N SER A 406 12.89 -18.04 4.60
CA SER A 406 14.02 -17.28 5.11
C SER A 406 14.94 -18.16 5.94
N ASP A 407 16.24 -17.94 5.83
CA ASP A 407 17.26 -18.57 6.71
C ASP A 407 17.28 -17.96 8.13
N LYS A 408 16.34 -17.07 8.43
CA LYS A 408 16.26 -16.37 9.70
C LYS A 408 15.82 -17.35 10.80
N PRO A 409 16.37 -17.24 12.02
CA PRO A 409 15.91 -18.04 13.15
C PRO A 409 14.41 -17.88 13.38
N LYS A 410 13.79 -18.88 14.02
CA LYS A 410 12.37 -18.82 14.35
C LYS A 410 12.06 -17.56 15.17
N TRP A 411 10.91 -16.94 14.90
CA TRP A 411 10.40 -15.74 15.58
C TRP A 411 11.25 -14.47 15.45
N SER A 412 12.44 -14.55 14.81
CA SER A 412 13.41 -13.44 14.78
C SER A 412 12.91 -12.16 14.09
N SER A 413 11.96 -12.28 13.16
CA SER A 413 11.35 -11.14 12.46
C SER A 413 10.30 -10.40 13.28
N LEU A 414 9.84 -10.95 14.42
CA LEU A 414 8.96 -10.25 15.34
C LEU A 414 9.76 -9.26 16.20
N GLU A 415 9.06 -8.25 16.73
CA GLU A 415 9.60 -7.26 17.64
C GLU A 415 10.11 -7.90 18.94
N ASP A 416 11.26 -7.39 19.41
CA ASP A 416 11.81 -7.77 20.71
C ASP A 416 10.98 -7.17 21.85
N CYS A 417 10.79 -7.96 22.89
CA CYS A 417 10.17 -7.57 24.14
C CYS A 417 11.14 -7.91 25.28
N ILE A 418 11.43 -6.92 26.11
CA ILE A 418 12.22 -7.10 27.33
C ILE A 418 11.29 -6.87 28.50
N ALA A 419 11.31 -7.78 29.46
CA ALA A 419 10.43 -7.70 30.63
C ALA A 419 11.12 -8.16 31.90
N VAL A 420 10.65 -7.63 33.04
CA VAL A 420 11.05 -8.05 34.37
C VAL A 420 9.94 -8.90 34.99
N VAL A 421 10.30 -10.01 35.62
CA VAL A 421 9.34 -10.90 36.30
C VAL A 421 8.84 -10.23 37.57
N ASP A 422 7.55 -9.93 37.63
CA ASP A 422 6.93 -9.28 38.78
C ASP A 422 6.53 -10.29 39.87
N TYR A 423 5.82 -11.35 39.47
CA TYR A 423 5.50 -12.47 40.34
C TYR A 423 5.23 -13.74 39.54
N ILE A 424 5.26 -14.88 40.22
CA ILE A 424 4.99 -16.19 39.63
C ILE A 424 3.83 -16.82 40.39
N ASN A 425 2.77 -17.19 39.67
CA ASN A 425 1.69 -18.00 40.20
C ASN A 425 2.03 -19.48 40.02
N ILE A 426 2.52 -20.10 41.09
CA ILE A 426 2.97 -21.49 41.09
C ILE A 426 1.79 -22.45 40.81
N GLU A 427 0.63 -22.22 41.43
CA GLU A 427 -0.55 -23.09 41.26
C GLU A 427 -1.05 -23.12 39.82
N LYS A 428 -1.04 -21.97 39.15
CA LYS A 428 -1.50 -21.84 37.75
C LYS A 428 -0.38 -22.04 36.73
N ASN A 429 0.86 -22.19 37.18
CA ASN A 429 2.07 -22.24 36.36
C ASN A 429 2.20 -21.04 35.38
N ILE A 430 1.85 -19.84 35.85
CA ILE A 430 1.84 -18.59 35.05
C ILE A 430 2.81 -17.59 35.65
N VAL A 431 3.67 -17.02 34.81
CA VAL A 431 4.55 -15.91 35.12
C VAL A 431 3.85 -14.61 34.75
N HIS A 432 3.85 -13.65 35.67
CA HIS A 432 3.50 -12.26 35.40
C HIS A 432 4.78 -11.45 35.29
N ALA A 433 4.94 -10.76 34.16
CA ALA A 433 6.07 -9.87 33.90
C ALA A 433 5.58 -8.51 33.42
N ILE A 434 6.41 -7.49 33.61
CA ILE A 434 6.14 -6.13 33.12
C ILE A 434 7.23 -5.78 32.11
N SER A 435 6.83 -5.44 30.89
CA SER A 435 7.77 -5.08 29.82
C SER A 435 8.32 -3.67 29.98
N ASN A 436 9.33 -3.37 29.18
CA ASN A 436 9.96 -2.05 29.10
C ASN A 436 9.04 -0.94 28.58
N ASP A 437 7.98 -1.29 27.85
CA ASP A 437 6.87 -0.39 27.47
C ASP A 437 5.75 -0.32 28.52
N ASN A 438 5.95 -0.89 29.71
CA ASN A 438 5.01 -0.96 30.85
C ASN A 438 3.73 -1.77 30.58
N MET A 439 3.78 -2.75 29.66
CA MET A 439 2.68 -3.67 29.46
C MET A 439 2.76 -4.85 30.45
N GLU A 440 1.62 -5.21 31.02
CA GLU A 440 1.49 -6.42 31.83
C GLU A 440 1.37 -7.65 30.92
N ILE A 441 2.28 -8.61 31.10
CA ILE A 441 2.37 -9.80 30.25
C ILE A 441 2.25 -11.05 31.10
N PHE A 442 1.52 -12.04 30.59
CA PHE A 442 1.28 -13.32 31.25
C PHE A 442 1.67 -14.46 30.31
N PHE A 443 2.52 -15.36 30.76
CA PHE A 443 2.95 -16.51 29.98
C PHE A 443 3.23 -17.73 30.88
N PRO A 444 3.08 -18.96 30.36
CA PRO A 444 3.39 -20.17 31.12
C PRO A 444 4.90 -20.27 31.39
N MET A 445 5.31 -20.81 32.55
CA MET A 445 6.73 -20.86 32.93
C MET A 445 7.60 -21.82 32.08
N GLU A 446 6.99 -22.62 31.18
CA GLU A 446 7.62 -23.49 30.15
C GLU A 446 9.12 -23.78 30.33
N ASN A 447 9.47 -24.72 31.23
CA ASN A 447 10.83 -25.19 31.52
C ASN A 447 11.89 -24.13 31.89
N LEU A 448 11.54 -22.85 31.97
CA LEU A 448 12.41 -21.76 32.41
C LEU A 448 12.38 -21.68 33.94
N SER A 449 13.55 -21.80 34.56
CA SER A 449 13.70 -21.57 36.00
C SER A 449 13.77 -20.07 36.28
N LEU A 450 12.62 -19.42 36.40
CA LEU A 450 12.48 -17.98 36.69
C LEU A 450 12.17 -17.72 38.16
N ARG A 451 12.59 -16.55 38.64
CA ARG A 451 12.30 -15.98 39.95
C ARG A 451 11.82 -14.54 39.80
N LYS A 452 11.12 -14.03 40.81
CA LYS A 452 10.78 -12.61 40.90
C LYS A 452 12.06 -11.76 40.77
N GLY A 453 12.01 -10.74 39.92
CA GLY A 453 13.14 -9.86 39.62
C GLY A 453 14.06 -10.33 38.49
N ASP A 454 13.89 -11.55 37.97
CA ASP A 454 14.61 -12.00 36.78
C ASP A 454 14.18 -11.19 35.55
N PHE A 455 15.10 -11.01 34.60
CA PHE A 455 14.83 -10.39 33.32
C PHE A 455 14.70 -11.44 32.23
N ILE A 456 13.81 -11.17 31.28
CA ILE A 456 13.58 -12.01 30.10
C ILE A 456 13.68 -11.18 28.82
N ARG A 457 14.10 -11.85 27.75
CA ARG A 457 13.94 -11.40 26.37
C ARG A 457 13.02 -12.37 25.66
N ALA A 458 12.10 -11.83 24.88
CA ALA A 458 11.14 -12.61 24.11
C ALA A 458 10.75 -11.86 22.82
N LYS A 459 10.04 -12.56 21.95
CA LYS A 459 9.43 -12.03 20.74
C LYS A 459 7.95 -11.77 20.95
N LYS A 460 7.51 -10.55 20.64
CA LYS A 460 6.12 -10.09 20.84
C LYS A 460 5.26 -10.56 19.67
N LEU A 461 4.27 -11.40 19.92
CA LEU A 461 3.25 -11.82 18.96
C LEU A 461 1.90 -11.19 19.32
N GLN A 462 1.46 -10.20 18.55
CA GLN A 462 0.15 -9.60 18.73
C GLN A 462 -0.91 -10.38 17.96
N LYS A 463 -2.00 -10.74 18.63
CA LYS A 463 -3.17 -11.39 18.03
C LYS A 463 -4.40 -10.56 18.33
N LYS A 464 -5.14 -10.20 17.28
CA LYS A 464 -6.46 -9.59 17.45
C LYS A 464 -7.48 -10.69 17.69
N ILE A 465 -8.07 -10.71 18.89
CA ILE A 465 -9.15 -11.61 19.26
C ILE A 465 -10.39 -10.75 19.54
N ARG A 466 -11.37 -10.78 18.64
CA ARG A 466 -12.53 -9.87 18.65
C ARG A 466 -12.07 -8.40 18.58
N GLU A 467 -12.32 -7.62 19.63
CA GLU A 467 -11.92 -6.21 19.74
C GLU A 467 -10.68 -6.02 20.61
N GLU A 468 -10.16 -7.07 21.24
CA GLU A 468 -8.99 -7.00 22.12
C GLU A 468 -7.73 -7.45 21.40
N ILE A 469 -6.63 -6.72 21.61
CA ILE A 469 -5.29 -7.13 21.19
C ILE A 469 -4.68 -7.93 22.33
N ARG A 470 -4.42 -9.21 22.09
CA ARG A 470 -3.71 -10.08 23.01
C ARG A 470 -2.25 -10.18 22.60
N ILE A 471 -1.35 -10.02 23.56
CA ILE A 471 0.09 -10.21 23.38
C ILE A 471 0.46 -11.60 23.89
N ASP A 472 0.98 -12.44 23.00
CA ASP A 472 1.63 -13.69 23.34
C ASP A 472 3.14 -13.51 23.21
N LEU A 473 3.93 -14.08 24.14
CA LEU A 473 5.39 -14.12 24.02
C LEU A 473 5.85 -15.42 23.36
N LYS A 474 6.89 -15.30 22.53
CA LYS A 474 7.57 -16.42 21.86
C LYS A 474 9.07 -16.34 22.09
N ASP A 475 9.75 -17.47 21.99
CA ASP A 475 11.21 -17.56 22.15
C ASP A 475 11.73 -16.90 23.44
N ILE A 476 11.08 -17.25 24.57
CA ILE A 476 11.38 -16.63 25.86
C ILE A 476 12.70 -17.17 26.39
N THR A 477 13.62 -16.26 26.70
CA THR A 477 14.93 -16.57 27.28
C THR A 477 15.18 -15.71 28.51
N LYS A 478 15.79 -16.32 29.54
CA LYS A 478 16.29 -15.58 30.70
C LYS A 478 17.57 -14.84 30.28
N VAL A 479 17.68 -13.58 30.68
CA VAL A 479 18.83 -12.72 30.37
C VAL A 479 19.34 -12.05 31.65
N ASN A 480 20.60 -11.61 31.62
CA ASN A 480 21.18 -10.89 32.76
C ASN A 480 20.67 -9.45 32.78
N LYS A 481 20.58 -8.87 33.98
CA LYS A 481 20.07 -7.52 34.18
C LYS A 481 20.94 -6.51 33.43
N GLU A 482 22.26 -6.65 33.53
CA GLU A 482 23.25 -5.72 32.98
C GLU A 482 23.10 -5.55 31.46
N ASP A 483 22.70 -6.61 30.76
CA ASP A 483 22.55 -6.62 29.31
C ASP A 483 21.28 -5.89 28.82
N VAL A 484 20.27 -5.74 29.67
CA VAL A 484 18.93 -5.31 29.24
C VAL A 484 18.33 -4.15 30.01
N VAL A 485 18.84 -3.83 31.20
CA VAL A 485 18.28 -2.77 32.06
C VAL A 485 18.24 -1.41 31.38
N ASN A 486 19.20 -1.14 30.48
CA ASN A 486 19.27 0.09 29.69
C ASN A 486 18.08 0.29 28.75
N ASN A 487 17.30 -0.75 28.45
CA ASN A 487 16.11 -0.68 27.60
C ASN A 487 14.86 -0.13 28.33
N PHE A 488 14.95 0.06 29.65
CA PHE A 488 13.89 0.65 30.46
C PHE A 488 14.14 2.14 30.66
N ILE A 489 13.08 2.93 30.73
CA ILE A 489 13.20 4.38 30.89
C ILE A 489 13.85 4.72 32.24
N SER A 490 14.86 5.57 32.19
CA SER A 490 15.56 6.12 33.35
C SER A 490 15.00 7.49 33.71
N HIS A 491 14.85 7.74 35.00
CA HIS A 491 14.36 9.00 35.56
C HIS A 491 15.35 9.54 36.59
N LEU A 492 15.43 10.85 36.67
CA LEU A 492 16.07 11.54 37.80
C LEU A 492 14.99 11.74 38.88
N ALA A 493 15.24 11.24 40.09
CA ALA A 493 14.35 11.39 41.24
C ALA A 493 15.09 12.05 42.41
N VAL A 494 14.36 12.81 43.22
CA VAL A 494 14.84 13.36 44.48
C VAL A 494 14.24 12.60 45.66
N ILE A 495 14.99 12.46 46.74
CA ILE A 495 14.49 11.90 48.01
C ILE A 495 13.83 13.03 48.81
N ASP A 496 12.53 12.95 49.05
CA ASP A 496 11.80 14.01 49.77
C ASP A 496 11.62 13.71 51.27
N SER A 497 11.70 12.43 51.65
CA SER A 497 11.48 11.96 53.00
C SER A 497 12.09 10.58 53.24
N ILE A 498 12.62 10.40 54.45
CA ILE A 498 13.16 9.13 54.92
C ILE A 498 12.44 8.73 56.19
N ASN A 499 11.93 7.50 56.23
CA ASN A 499 11.31 6.93 57.41
C ASN A 499 12.17 5.79 57.95
N VAL A 500 12.97 6.08 58.97
CA VAL A 500 13.92 5.14 59.57
C VAL A 500 13.18 3.98 60.26
N ASP A 501 12.08 4.26 60.97
CA ASP A 501 11.30 3.24 61.70
C ASP A 501 10.67 2.21 60.75
N LYS A 502 10.16 2.68 59.61
CA LYS A 502 9.59 1.85 58.55
C LYS A 502 10.63 1.33 57.55
N GLN A 503 11.91 1.67 57.75
CA GLN A 503 13.04 1.30 56.90
C GLN A 503 12.78 1.55 55.41
N LEU A 504 12.35 2.77 55.07
CA LEU A 504 12.02 3.16 53.70
C LEU A 504 12.35 4.63 53.43
N PHE A 505 12.50 4.98 52.16
CA PHE A 505 12.58 6.36 51.70
C PHE A 505 11.58 6.59 50.56
N HIS A 506 11.06 7.81 50.45
CA HIS A 506 10.18 8.21 49.37
C HIS A 506 10.96 9.00 48.32
N TYR A 507 10.68 8.71 47.05
CA TYR A 507 11.30 9.33 45.89
C TYR A 507 10.24 10.06 45.06
N VAL A 508 10.66 11.15 44.42
CA VAL A 508 9.80 11.96 43.55
C VAL A 508 10.54 12.26 42.25
N VAL A 509 9.93 11.88 41.12
CA VAL A 509 10.37 12.26 39.77
C VAL A 509 9.55 13.45 39.27
N ASN A 510 8.24 13.45 39.53
CA ASN A 510 7.31 14.56 39.28
C ASN A 510 5.99 14.30 40.03
N ASN A 511 4.97 15.14 39.80
CA ASN A 511 3.65 15.04 40.43
C ASN A 511 2.83 13.78 40.04
N ARG A 512 3.26 13.01 39.04
CA ARG A 512 2.60 11.76 38.61
C ARG A 512 3.43 10.52 38.91
N ILE A 513 4.74 10.66 39.07
CA ILE A 513 5.69 9.58 39.27
C ILE A 513 6.44 9.83 40.57
N HIS A 514 5.98 9.14 41.61
CA HIS A 514 6.60 9.12 42.93
C HIS A 514 6.28 7.79 43.60
N GLY A 515 7.02 7.44 44.64
CA GLY A 515 6.82 6.16 45.30
C GLY A 515 7.77 5.94 46.46
N ILE A 516 7.71 4.74 47.00
CA ILE A 516 8.49 4.34 48.17
C ILE A 516 9.44 3.22 47.75
N ILE A 517 10.67 3.28 48.25
CA ILE A 517 11.64 2.20 48.18
C ILE A 517 11.99 1.77 49.60
N LYS A 518 11.96 0.47 49.85
CA LYS A 518 12.35 -0.08 51.15
C LYS A 518 13.84 -0.38 51.19
N PHE A 519 14.40 -0.36 52.39
CA PHE A 519 15.84 -0.61 52.62
C PHE A 519 16.27 -2.06 52.34
N ASP A 520 15.33 -3.01 52.26
CA ASP A 520 15.58 -4.40 51.86
C ASP A 520 15.61 -4.58 50.33
N GLU A 521 15.07 -3.62 49.57
CA GLU A 521 15.04 -3.62 48.10
C GLU A 521 16.31 -2.99 47.49
N THR A 522 17.10 -2.26 48.27
CA THR A 522 18.32 -1.58 47.81
C THR A 522 19.38 -1.47 48.89
N GLN A 523 20.65 -1.44 48.50
CA GLN A 523 21.76 -1.14 49.41
C GLN A 523 21.96 0.38 49.63
N LEU A 524 21.28 1.23 48.85
CA LEU A 524 21.39 2.67 48.99
C LEU A 524 20.79 3.18 50.30
N ARG A 525 21.47 4.14 50.92
CA ARG A 525 21.03 4.84 52.13
C ARG A 525 21.18 6.36 51.92
N PRO A 526 20.30 6.97 51.11
CA PRO A 526 20.39 8.39 50.77
C PRO A 526 19.96 9.27 51.95
N GLN A 527 20.20 10.58 51.83
CA GLN A 527 19.68 11.64 52.69
C GLN A 527 18.53 12.40 52.01
N GLU A 528 17.72 13.13 52.79
CA GLU A 528 16.70 14.01 52.21
C GLU A 528 17.36 15.07 51.32
N GLY A 529 16.84 15.25 50.11
CA GLY A 529 17.39 16.13 49.09
C GLY A 529 18.44 15.50 48.17
N ASP A 530 18.85 14.25 48.40
CA ASP A 530 19.73 13.53 47.47
C ASP A 530 19.00 13.22 46.16
N PHE A 531 19.76 13.25 45.06
CA PHE A 531 19.29 12.78 43.77
C PHE A 531 19.74 11.35 43.51
N ILE A 532 18.83 10.57 42.92
CA ILE A 532 19.08 9.21 42.46
C ILE A 532 18.64 9.07 41.01
N GLN A 533 19.34 8.22 40.28
CA GLN A 533 18.88 7.75 38.98
C GLN A 533 18.09 6.45 39.19
N ILE A 534 16.84 6.43 38.73
CA ILE A 534 15.92 5.32 38.95
C ILE A 534 15.29 4.86 37.64
N ARG A 535 15.35 3.56 37.38
CA ARG A 535 14.58 2.93 36.29
C ARG A 535 13.35 2.26 36.87
N LEU A 536 12.20 2.56 36.26
CA LEU A 536 10.90 2.15 36.78
C LEU A 536 10.14 1.33 35.73
N VAL A 537 9.38 0.36 36.22
CA VAL A 537 8.24 -0.21 35.50
C VAL A 537 6.96 0.08 36.27
N HIS A 538 5.82 0.14 35.61
CA HIS A 538 4.55 0.34 36.30
C HIS A 538 3.47 -0.64 35.88
N LYS A 539 2.47 -0.80 36.75
CA LYS A 539 1.26 -1.57 36.49
C LYS A 539 0.04 -0.89 37.08
N LEU A 540 -1.15 -1.24 36.58
CA LEU A 540 -2.41 -0.71 37.09
C LEU A 540 -2.99 -1.61 38.18
N ASP A 541 -3.14 -1.06 39.37
CA ASP A 541 -3.94 -1.68 40.43
C ASP A 541 -5.43 -1.48 40.12
N LYS A 542 -6.04 -2.47 39.48
CA LYS A 542 -7.46 -2.43 39.09
C LYS A 542 -8.42 -2.27 40.27
N LYS A 543 -8.03 -2.66 41.50
CA LYS A 543 -8.91 -2.55 42.68
C LYS A 543 -8.98 -1.12 43.19
N GLN A 544 -7.85 -0.41 43.15
CA GLN A 544 -7.72 0.94 43.70
C GLN A 544 -7.65 2.01 42.61
N ASN A 545 -7.69 1.60 41.33
CA ASN A 545 -7.55 2.43 40.14
C ASN A 545 -6.33 3.37 40.22
N ARG A 546 -5.19 2.82 40.66
CA ARG A 546 -3.93 3.58 40.82
C ARG A 546 -2.77 2.89 40.12
N ILE A 547 -1.79 3.67 39.70
CA ILE A 547 -0.55 3.16 39.12
C ILE A 547 0.41 2.77 40.25
N ILE A 548 0.99 1.58 40.17
CA ILE A 548 2.04 1.11 41.07
C ILE A 548 3.35 1.12 40.30
N PHE A 549 4.31 1.94 40.73
CA PHE A 549 5.67 1.96 40.21
C PHE A 549 6.56 0.98 40.96
N LYS A 550 7.45 0.30 40.24
CA LYS A 550 8.45 -0.62 40.77
C LYS A 550 9.83 -0.26 40.25
N ALA A 551 10.76 -0.08 41.17
CA ALA A 551 12.15 0.15 40.85
C ALA A 551 12.81 -1.16 40.40
N ILE A 552 13.45 -1.12 39.24
CA ILE A 552 14.25 -2.24 38.70
C ILE A 552 15.75 -1.97 38.85
N GLU A 553 16.14 -0.69 38.90
CA GLU A 553 17.50 -0.23 39.12
C GLU A 553 17.47 1.14 39.78
N ILE A 554 18.38 1.33 40.73
CA ILE A 554 18.55 2.59 41.46
C ILE A 554 20.05 2.80 41.64
N ASN A 555 20.55 3.95 41.21
CA ASN A 555 21.95 4.35 41.32
C ASN A 555 22.03 5.75 41.94
N THR A 556 23.13 6.04 42.64
CA THR A 556 23.46 7.41 43.05
C THR A 556 23.80 8.26 41.82
N THR A 557 23.54 9.56 41.88
CA THR A 557 23.92 10.49 40.82
C THR A 557 24.32 11.84 41.40
N GLU A 558 25.22 12.54 40.71
CA GLU A 558 25.55 13.94 40.97
C GLU A 558 24.65 14.90 40.17
N GLU A 559 23.88 14.37 39.20
CA GLU A 559 22.90 15.16 38.46
C GLU A 559 21.84 15.74 39.38
N SER A 560 21.42 16.98 39.11
CA SER A 560 20.40 17.67 39.88
C SER A 560 19.54 18.55 38.98
N THR A 561 18.35 18.89 39.46
CA THR A 561 17.43 19.78 38.73
C THR A 561 16.69 20.72 39.68
N ALA A 562 16.63 22.00 39.28
CA ALA A 562 15.88 23.05 39.97
C ALA A 562 14.36 22.77 40.04
N THR A 563 13.85 21.86 39.22
CA THR A 563 12.44 21.46 39.22
C THR A 563 12.05 20.56 40.39
N LEU A 564 13.02 19.86 40.99
CA LEU A 564 12.81 18.94 42.10
C LEU A 564 13.50 19.38 43.39
N ARG A 565 14.61 20.12 43.29
CA ARG A 565 15.31 20.69 44.43
C ARG A 565 15.89 22.05 44.06
N LYS A 566 15.71 23.05 44.90
CA LYS A 566 16.31 24.38 44.71
C LYS A 566 16.63 25.04 46.03
N ASP A 567 17.53 26.00 45.96
CA ASP A 567 17.88 26.85 47.08
C ASP A 567 17.03 28.12 47.01
N ILE A 568 16.52 28.55 48.16
CA ILE A 568 15.76 29.78 48.33
C ILE A 568 16.40 30.63 49.42
N SER A 569 16.22 31.94 49.33
CA SER A 569 16.61 32.87 50.39
C SER A 569 15.49 33.87 50.64
N GLY A 570 15.40 34.35 51.88
CA GLY A 570 14.42 35.36 52.26
C GLY A 570 14.28 35.47 53.77
N LEU A 571 13.37 36.35 54.19
CA LEU A 571 13.05 36.55 55.59
C LEU A 571 12.19 35.38 56.10
N LEU A 572 12.69 34.66 57.11
CA LEU A 572 11.93 33.68 57.87
C LEU A 572 11.00 34.41 58.84
N LYS A 573 9.68 34.21 58.68
CA LYS A 573 8.65 34.70 59.60
C LYS A 573 8.17 33.57 60.48
N LEU A 574 8.53 33.61 61.76
CA LEU A 574 8.13 32.64 62.77
C LEU A 574 6.68 32.87 63.20
N LYS A 575 6.01 31.76 63.51
CA LYS A 575 4.62 31.72 63.98
C LYS A 575 4.54 30.92 65.26
N PHE A 576 3.74 31.39 66.20
CA PHE A 576 3.63 30.83 67.54
C PHE A 576 2.18 30.38 67.79
N LYS A 577 1.98 29.27 68.50
CA LYS A 577 0.65 28.82 68.90
C LYS A 577 0.44 29.08 70.38
N GLN A 578 -0.53 29.93 70.71
CA GLN A 578 -0.89 30.30 72.09
C GLN A 578 -2.42 30.25 72.24
N TYR A 579 -2.92 29.61 73.30
CA TYR A 579 -4.36 29.49 73.60
C TYR A 579 -5.26 29.06 72.41
N GLY A 580 -4.72 28.21 71.53
CA GLY A 580 -5.44 27.72 70.34
C GLY A 580 -5.44 28.67 69.13
N SER A 581 -4.82 29.85 69.23
CA SER A 581 -4.64 30.81 68.14
C SER A 581 -3.20 30.84 67.63
N THR A 582 -3.01 31.31 66.38
CA THR A 582 -1.67 31.53 65.79
C THR A 582 -1.34 33.01 65.93
N VAL A 583 -0.16 33.32 66.48
CA VAL A 583 0.34 34.67 66.73
C VAL A 583 1.64 34.87 65.92
N ASP A 584 1.81 36.06 65.38
CA ASP A 584 3.00 36.46 64.63
C ASP A 584 4.10 36.91 65.59
N TRP A 585 5.36 36.82 65.18
CA TRP A 585 6.49 37.22 66.03
C TRP A 585 6.37 38.69 66.48
N GLU A 586 5.92 39.58 65.59
CA GLU A 586 5.74 41.01 65.88
C GLU A 586 4.61 41.31 66.90
N ASP A 587 3.72 40.34 67.16
CA ASP A 587 2.56 40.49 68.05
C ASP A 587 2.78 39.83 69.43
N LEU A 588 3.99 39.32 69.71
CA LEU A 588 4.35 38.74 71.00
C LEU A 588 4.58 39.84 72.05
N TYR A 589 4.13 39.59 73.28
CA TYR A 589 4.51 40.42 74.44
C TYR A 589 5.95 40.09 74.86
N GLU A 590 6.68 41.06 75.42
CA GLU A 590 8.09 40.89 75.84
C GLU A 590 8.30 39.66 76.76
N GLU A 591 7.32 39.33 77.61
CA GLU A 591 7.37 38.15 78.50
C GLU A 591 7.21 36.81 77.76
N ASP A 592 6.55 36.81 76.59
CA ASP A 592 6.34 35.63 75.75
C ASP A 592 7.54 35.36 74.83
N GLU A 593 8.29 36.39 74.42
CA GLU A 593 9.48 36.24 73.56
C GLU A 593 10.57 35.33 74.16
N GLU A 594 10.74 35.36 75.49
CA GLU A 594 11.74 34.54 76.18
C GLU A 594 11.28 33.10 76.45
N ASN A 595 9.96 32.84 76.50
CA ASN A 595 9.40 31.58 76.99
C ASN A 595 8.70 30.75 75.89
N LEU A 596 8.25 31.39 74.82
CA LEU A 596 7.44 30.75 73.79
C LEU A 596 8.32 30.29 72.62
N LYS A 597 8.23 29.01 72.27
CA LYS A 597 8.98 28.45 71.13
C LYS A 597 8.20 28.58 69.83
N PRO A 598 8.87 28.87 68.71
CA PRO A 598 8.21 28.90 67.41
C PRO A 598 7.58 27.56 67.09
N SER A 599 6.34 27.59 66.59
CA SER A 599 5.57 26.41 66.25
C SER A 599 5.70 26.02 64.78
N PHE A 600 6.02 26.97 63.91
CA PHE A 600 6.38 26.81 62.50
C PHE A 600 6.80 28.18 61.95
N GLY A 601 7.16 28.26 60.67
CA GLY A 601 7.51 29.53 60.04
C GLY A 601 7.25 29.51 58.54
N PHE A 602 7.45 30.66 57.91
CA PHE A 602 7.35 30.80 56.46
C PHE A 602 8.51 31.60 55.88
N ILE A 603 9.01 31.16 54.72
CA ILE A 603 9.93 31.93 53.87
C ILE A 603 9.14 32.24 52.59
N GLY A 604 8.57 33.45 52.47
CA GLY A 604 7.56 33.70 51.44
C GLY A 604 6.39 32.71 51.55
N ASP A 605 6.14 31.92 50.50
CA ASP A 605 5.08 30.91 50.46
C ASP A 605 5.52 29.51 50.94
N TYR A 606 6.78 29.34 51.35
CA TYR A 606 7.33 28.04 51.77
C TYR A 606 7.15 27.82 53.27
N TYR A 607 6.37 26.80 53.63
CA TYR A 607 6.17 26.38 55.02
C TYR A 607 7.44 25.72 55.58
N VAL A 608 7.85 26.18 56.77
CA VAL A 608 8.98 25.65 57.54
C VAL A 608 8.43 24.94 58.79
N PRO A 609 8.55 23.61 58.88
CA PRO A 609 8.12 22.84 60.05
C PRO A 609 8.88 23.23 61.32
N LYS A 610 8.24 23.05 62.47
CA LYS A 610 8.82 23.27 63.80
C LYS A 610 10.17 22.59 63.96
N GLU A 611 10.24 21.33 63.53
CA GLU A 611 11.39 20.48 63.72
C GLU A 611 12.61 21.11 63.05
N ILE A 612 12.47 21.64 61.84
CA ILE A 612 13.57 22.27 61.10
C ILE A 612 14.05 23.54 61.80
N ILE A 613 13.12 24.35 62.31
CA ILE A 613 13.43 25.59 63.04
C ILE A 613 14.21 25.28 64.33
N GLU A 614 13.76 24.27 65.07
CA GLU A 614 14.43 23.81 66.30
C GLU A 614 15.83 23.27 66.01
N HIS A 615 16.02 22.49 64.94
CA HIS A 615 17.34 21.99 64.53
C HIS A 615 18.29 23.13 64.13
N SER A 616 17.77 24.16 63.45
CA SER A 616 18.55 25.34 63.05
C SER A 616 18.81 26.34 64.19
N LYS A 617 18.23 26.12 65.38
CA LYS A 617 18.35 26.99 66.57
C LYS A 617 17.96 28.45 66.26
N ILE A 618 16.91 28.65 65.46
CA ILE A 618 16.39 29.97 65.13
C ILE A 618 15.16 30.26 66.01
N ASP A 619 15.23 31.35 66.76
CA ASP A 619 14.22 31.76 67.75
C ASP A 619 13.51 33.08 67.40
N ARG A 620 14.01 33.83 66.41
CA ARG A 620 13.45 35.10 65.93
C ARG A 620 13.43 35.21 64.41
N ASN A 621 12.61 36.14 63.90
CA ASN A 621 12.60 36.48 62.48
C ASN A 621 14.00 36.90 62.01
N CYS A 622 14.48 36.30 60.92
CA CYS A 622 15.80 36.61 60.36
C CYS A 622 15.90 36.18 58.89
N ASP A 623 16.86 36.75 58.16
CA ASP A 623 17.18 36.28 56.82
C ASP A 623 17.84 34.90 56.89
N VAL A 624 17.35 34.01 56.04
CA VAL A 624 17.78 32.62 55.97
C VAL A 624 18.06 32.20 54.53
N GLU A 625 18.87 31.16 54.41
CA GLU A 625 19.01 30.36 53.20
C GLU A 625 18.46 28.97 53.49
N ALA A 626 17.57 28.49 52.63
CA ALA A 626 16.91 27.21 52.83
C ALA A 626 16.96 26.38 51.55
N LYS A 627 17.06 25.06 51.71
CA LYS A 627 16.91 24.12 50.60
C LYS A 627 15.51 23.54 50.64
N VAL A 628 14.85 23.57 49.48
CA VAL A 628 13.51 23.02 49.30
C VAL A 628 13.53 21.86 48.33
N VAL A 629 12.74 20.83 48.64
CA VAL A 629 12.52 19.64 47.83
C VAL A 629 11.05 19.54 47.43
N PHE A 630 10.78 19.09 46.22
CA PHE A 630 9.41 18.87 45.74
C PHE A 630 8.89 17.51 46.22
N SER A 631 7.81 17.52 47.01
CA SER A 631 7.19 16.31 47.58
C SER A 631 6.16 15.63 46.66
N GLY A 632 6.03 16.08 45.41
CA GLY A 632 5.02 15.60 44.45
C GLY A 632 3.81 16.52 44.32
N GLU A 633 3.43 17.22 45.40
CA GLU A 633 2.33 18.19 45.40
C GLU A 633 2.79 19.60 45.76
N LYS A 634 3.67 19.70 46.75
CA LYS A 634 4.16 20.98 47.29
C LYS A 634 5.66 20.95 47.56
N TRP A 635 6.24 22.13 47.69
CA TRP A 635 7.62 22.28 48.13
C TRP A 635 7.71 22.15 49.65
N LYS A 636 8.66 21.34 50.12
CA LYS A 636 8.98 21.11 51.52
C LYS A 636 10.38 21.67 51.78
N VAL A 637 10.52 22.52 52.78
CA VAL A 637 11.85 22.90 53.31
C VAL A 637 12.40 21.68 54.04
N TYR A 638 13.66 21.32 53.77
CA TYR A 638 14.32 20.19 54.45
C TYR A 638 15.67 20.59 55.08
N GLU A 639 16.24 21.74 54.70
CA GLU A 639 17.44 22.31 55.29
C GLU A 639 17.26 23.83 55.43
N LEU A 640 17.71 24.40 56.54
CA LEU A 640 17.54 25.81 56.88
C LEU A 640 18.79 26.33 57.61
N ASN A 641 19.39 27.40 57.08
CA ASN A 641 20.58 28.02 57.63
C ASN A 641 20.34 29.52 57.82
N LYS A 642 20.82 30.07 58.94
CA LYS A 642 20.78 31.52 59.18
C LYS A 642 21.76 32.21 58.24
N LYS A 643 21.33 33.26 57.56
CA LYS A 643 22.22 34.04 56.71
C LYS A 643 23.15 34.86 57.61
N HIS A 644 24.45 34.55 57.56
CA HIS A 644 25.44 35.36 58.26
C HIS A 644 25.59 36.69 57.51
N ILE A 645 25.11 37.77 58.13
CA ILE A 645 25.47 39.12 57.73
C ILE A 645 26.92 39.31 58.17
N GLY A 646 27.83 39.33 57.19
CA GLY A 646 29.23 39.71 57.41
C GLY A 646 29.35 41.16 57.83
#